data_AF-C3XQ66-F1
#
_entry.id   AF-C3XQ66-F1
#
_cell.length_a   1.000
_cell.length_b   1.000
_cell.length_c   1.000
_cell.angle_alpha   90.00
_cell.angle_beta   90.00
_cell.angle_gamma   90.00
#
_symmetry.space_group_name_H-M   'P 1'
#
loop_
_entity.id
_entity.type
_entity.pdbx_description
1 polymer ?
#
loop_
_entity_poly.entity_id
_entity_poly.type
_entity_poly.pdbx_seq_one_letter_code
_entity_poly.pdbx_strand_id
1 'polypeptide(L)'
;MTPPEGPVTRPTRSVWFCQKNYSEEPAGRKTTCLRMSHAKAPNLPDNHNVMNREATNPWFTQNDDTWLPTKLIGCALLGSSMGLGLQMHRNIVMVIAPLLLLLQLTTATKVEECQFGGIPGEQRPCKVMIGGLFGSSSADWVAELALNIAIDMVNTNPELLPNVTISAVLNRTQHYLTSFRNIQNTCYQATQGIVAVIGPATTTSVKAVHPVCAGLQIPHIAPWATDPTLTDNINQYPYLVKMMPPDSMQSKAIAAFAEKHDWNRLALFTSTSDYGINGVREFQKIAAQRDWTIVSSEQYNPIDKPEELNVEPQLRSIRDKGVRVVILNGLAEHARVILKQAKALGMTGHGWAWVVTDGITSIVYAYATFDSVMALAYGLHDFLSSGRNLYAPDLPCNVCEGSPGAHPWDQGSTLYQFIKQANGPGAVADISFNSRAAPMENMFDVVNLRKKGMAKVGEWSEEEGLTLDEHVVFMGGTTKVPVDSSYDLNNKTLMVTTILERPFIMIRSDPELKGNDRFEGMCIDLLNELQKSLNFQYKIYLVPDGKFGSQDPITGEWNGLVRELLDAKADLAAATLTISYERLQVISFTQPYLDLGMSILMRSQDPKKNLFAFLDPFSPDLWIAFVLSMIVVSFGVWFCSTFSPYGHYGAYAQRTDPQDTSQEELSNNLNLWNSFWFAFSSWMQQMGIECWLADQFLCIVSGVFLQEVSPHFT
;
A
#
# COMPACT_ATOMS: atom_id res chain seq x y z
N MET A 1 -40.37 -27.06 21.27
CA MET A 1 -40.81 -25.81 21.93
C MET A 1 -39.68 -24.81 21.78
N THR A 2 -39.94 -23.66 21.16
CA THR A 2 -38.98 -22.55 20.84
C THR A 2 -38.46 -21.81 22.08
N PRO A 3 -37.43 -20.93 22.01
CA PRO A 3 -36.28 -20.78 21.08
C PRO A 3 -34.91 -20.65 21.82
N PRO A 4 -33.79 -20.37 21.11
CA PRO A 4 -33.06 -19.12 21.42
C PRO A 4 -32.47 -18.39 20.20
N GLU A 5 -31.85 -17.26 20.54
CA GLU A 5 -31.49 -16.04 19.81
C GLU A 5 -30.47 -16.17 18.66
N GLY A 6 -30.61 -15.29 17.67
CA GLY A 6 -29.67 -15.07 16.57
C GLY A 6 -28.62 -13.97 16.83
N PRO A 7 -27.67 -13.74 15.90
CA PRO A 7 -26.34 -13.25 16.21
C PRO A 7 -26.14 -11.74 16.04
N VAL A 8 -25.16 -11.22 16.80
CA VAL A 8 -24.67 -9.83 16.82
C VAL A 8 -23.82 -9.52 15.59
N THR A 9 -24.21 -8.51 14.82
CA THR A 9 -23.48 -7.93 13.68
C THR A 9 -22.53 -6.79 14.12
N ARG A 10 -21.34 -6.75 13.50
CA ARG A 10 -20.29 -5.71 13.64
C ARG A 10 -20.72 -4.34 13.08
N PRO A 11 -20.09 -3.22 13.52
CA PRO A 11 -20.55 -1.88 13.16
C PRO A 11 -20.08 -1.45 11.76
N THR A 12 -21.01 -1.02 10.92
CA THR A 12 -20.75 -0.25 9.70
C THR A 12 -20.50 1.21 10.05
N ARG A 13 -19.30 1.72 9.73
CA ARG A 13 -18.98 3.15 9.78
C ARG A 13 -19.87 3.93 8.79
N SER A 14 -20.68 4.86 9.28
CA SER A 14 -21.34 5.88 8.47
C SER A 14 -20.34 7.00 8.15
N VAL A 15 -20.09 7.22 6.85
CA VAL A 15 -19.26 8.32 6.34
C VAL A 15 -20.15 9.55 6.17
N TRP A 16 -19.78 10.65 6.82
CA TRP A 16 -20.40 11.95 6.66
C TRP A 16 -19.62 12.73 5.58
N PHE A 17 -20.28 13.19 4.53
CA PHE A 17 -19.69 14.16 3.60
C PHE A 17 -20.18 15.56 3.97
N CYS A 18 -19.28 16.37 4.53
CA CYS A 18 -19.46 17.81 4.69
C CYS A 18 -18.64 18.53 3.63
N GLN A 19 -19.32 19.18 2.68
CA GLN A 19 -18.68 20.05 1.71
C GLN A 19 -18.51 21.46 2.31
N LYS A 20 -17.26 21.88 2.54
CA LYS A 20 -16.91 23.28 2.86
C LYS A 20 -16.72 24.03 1.54
N ASN A 21 -17.64 24.94 1.21
CA ASN A 21 -17.37 25.94 0.18
C ASN A 21 -16.77 27.19 0.86
N TYR A 22 -15.63 27.64 0.35
CA TYR A 22 -15.00 28.91 0.72
C TYR A 22 -15.50 30.00 -0.24
N SER A 23 -16.17 31.02 0.29
CA SER A 23 -16.31 32.33 -0.35
C SER A 23 -16.40 33.41 0.73
N GLU A 24 -15.77 34.54 0.46
CA GLU A 24 -15.48 35.62 1.40
C GLU A 24 -16.71 36.48 1.79
N GLU A 25 -16.65 37.00 3.02
CA GLU A 25 -17.36 38.16 3.60
C GLU A 25 -18.77 38.01 4.26
N PRO A 26 -19.16 38.92 5.21
CA PRO A 26 -19.28 38.51 6.62
C PRO A 26 -20.71 38.48 7.19
N ALA A 27 -20.81 37.84 8.35
CA ALA A 27 -21.94 37.80 9.31
C ALA A 27 -23.06 36.76 9.07
N GLY A 28 -23.17 35.83 10.03
CA GLY A 28 -24.39 35.02 10.28
C GLY A 28 -24.29 33.53 9.92
N ARG A 29 -23.86 32.69 10.87
CA ARG A 29 -23.85 31.21 10.72
C ARG A 29 -25.24 30.61 10.90
N LYS A 30 -25.74 29.89 9.88
CA LYS A 30 -26.72 28.80 10.03
C LYS A 30 -26.33 27.64 9.10
N THR A 31 -26.09 26.47 9.68
CA THR A 31 -25.80 25.22 8.95
C THR A 31 -27.10 24.43 8.81
N THR A 32 -27.53 24.13 7.59
CA THR A 32 -28.74 23.33 7.32
C THR A 32 -28.33 21.99 6.72
N CYS A 33 -28.58 20.88 7.42
CA CYS A 33 -28.36 19.53 6.91
C CYS A 33 -29.66 18.95 6.35
N LEU A 34 -29.66 18.50 5.10
CA LEU A 34 -30.79 17.80 4.48
C LEU A 34 -30.60 16.28 4.59
N ARG A 35 -31.62 15.59 5.11
CA ARG A 35 -31.74 14.12 5.17
C ARG A 35 -32.53 13.66 3.95
N MET A 36 -31.92 12.94 3.01
CA MET A 36 -32.68 12.25 1.94
C MET A 36 -33.08 10.85 2.39
N SER A 37 -34.38 10.57 2.35
CA SER A 37 -35.00 9.26 2.59
C SER A 37 -35.34 8.56 1.27
N HIS A 38 -34.98 7.28 1.20
CA HIS A 38 -35.46 6.20 0.30
C HIS A 38 -36.09 6.54 -1.06
N ALA A 39 -35.46 6.01 -2.12
CA ALA A 39 -36.14 5.64 -3.36
C ALA A 39 -35.96 4.13 -3.64
N LYS A 40 -37.06 3.48 -4.01
CA LYS A 40 -37.24 2.06 -4.36
C LYS A 40 -36.38 1.63 -5.56
N ALA A 41 -35.84 0.42 -5.51
CA ALA A 41 -35.34 -0.31 -6.68
C ALA A 41 -36.51 -0.93 -7.49
N PRO A 42 -36.42 -1.02 -8.83
CA PRO A 42 -37.34 -1.82 -9.64
C PRO A 42 -36.83 -3.26 -9.82
N ASN A 43 -37.78 -4.19 -9.79
CA ASN A 43 -37.64 -5.62 -10.09
C ASN A 43 -37.24 -5.90 -11.55
N LEU A 44 -36.56 -7.03 -11.79
CA LEU A 44 -36.56 -7.86 -13.00
C LEU A 44 -36.01 -9.28 -12.64
N PRO A 45 -36.30 -10.34 -13.41
CA PRO A 45 -36.96 -11.54 -12.90
C PRO A 45 -36.13 -12.83 -12.97
N ASP A 46 -36.66 -13.85 -12.30
CA ASP A 46 -36.24 -15.25 -12.34
C ASP A 46 -36.16 -15.81 -13.77
N ASN A 47 -35.13 -16.64 -14.00
CA ASN A 47 -35.23 -17.75 -14.94
C ASN A 47 -34.40 -18.95 -14.48
N HIS A 48 -35.11 -20.04 -14.24
CA HIS A 48 -34.61 -21.39 -14.05
C HIS A 48 -33.92 -21.94 -15.30
N ASN A 49 -32.86 -22.73 -15.12
CA ASN A 49 -32.50 -23.98 -15.84
C ASN A 49 -31.21 -24.52 -15.20
N VAL A 50 -31.27 -25.49 -14.28
CA VAL A 50 -31.23 -26.95 -14.54
C VAL A 50 -30.12 -27.35 -15.50
N MET A 51 -29.05 -27.94 -14.95
CA MET A 51 -28.39 -29.14 -15.50
C MET A 51 -27.46 -29.74 -14.42
N ASN A 52 -27.92 -30.85 -13.84
CA ASN A 52 -27.11 -31.85 -13.16
C ASN A 52 -26.01 -32.36 -14.10
N ARG A 53 -24.83 -32.73 -13.56
CA ARG A 53 -24.19 -33.98 -13.97
C ARG A 53 -23.28 -34.55 -12.90
N GLU A 54 -23.43 -35.84 -12.76
CA GLU A 54 -22.98 -36.74 -11.72
C GLU A 54 -21.47 -37.01 -11.74
N ALA A 55 -21.00 -37.43 -10.57
CA ALA A 55 -19.76 -38.13 -10.33
C ALA A 55 -19.63 -39.38 -11.19
N THR A 56 -18.44 -39.59 -11.77
CA THR A 56 -17.97 -40.92 -12.20
C THR A 56 -16.46 -41.02 -11.95
N ASN A 57 -16.08 -41.99 -11.12
CA ASN A 57 -14.74 -42.57 -11.06
C ASN A 57 -14.40 -43.22 -12.41
N PRO A 58 -13.10 -43.34 -12.73
CA PRO A 58 -12.61 -44.67 -13.07
C PRO A 58 -11.24 -45.00 -12.45
N TRP A 59 -11.15 -46.20 -11.91
CA TRP A 59 -9.90 -46.96 -11.73
C TRP A 59 -9.52 -47.63 -13.06
N PHE A 60 -8.22 -47.65 -13.42
CA PHE A 60 -7.40 -48.87 -13.62
C PHE A 60 -5.95 -48.54 -14.03
N THR A 61 -5.00 -49.00 -13.19
CA THR A 61 -3.70 -49.67 -13.45
C THR A 61 -2.71 -49.17 -14.53
N GLN A 62 -1.43 -49.00 -14.15
CA GLN A 62 -0.34 -49.91 -14.53
C GLN A 62 0.91 -49.73 -13.63
N ASN A 63 1.58 -50.86 -13.36
CA ASN A 63 2.74 -51.10 -12.48
C ASN A 63 4.02 -50.35 -12.89
N ASP A 64 4.90 -50.11 -11.90
CA ASP A 64 6.23 -50.72 -11.92
C ASP A 64 6.81 -50.81 -10.49
N ASP A 65 7.21 -52.03 -10.16
CA ASP A 65 7.85 -52.46 -8.91
C ASP A 65 9.26 -51.88 -8.78
N THR A 66 9.73 -51.64 -7.54
CA THR A 66 10.98 -52.24 -7.00
C THR A 66 11.34 -51.78 -5.57
N TRP A 67 11.40 -52.77 -4.67
CA TRP A 67 12.19 -52.87 -3.42
C TRP A 67 11.93 -51.92 -2.23
N LEU A 68 11.06 -52.36 -1.31
CA LEU A 68 11.12 -52.08 0.13
C LEU A 68 11.67 -53.30 0.88
N PRO A 69 12.58 -53.16 1.87
CA PRO A 69 12.84 -54.22 2.83
C PRO A 69 11.80 -54.18 3.96
N THR A 70 11.17 -55.34 4.13
CA THR A 70 10.37 -55.86 5.24
C THR A 70 10.71 -55.33 6.65
N LYS A 71 9.70 -54.75 7.32
CA LYS A 71 9.32 -54.99 8.73
C LYS A 71 8.12 -54.09 9.10
N LEU A 72 6.90 -54.54 8.82
CA LEU A 72 5.66 -53.92 9.33
C LEU A 72 4.45 -54.83 9.07
N ILE A 73 4.31 -55.94 9.80
CA ILE A 73 3.01 -56.61 10.00
C ILE A 73 2.97 -57.22 11.40
N GLY A 74 2.17 -56.59 12.27
CA GLY A 74 1.68 -57.16 13.52
C GLY A 74 0.40 -56.41 13.87
N CYS A 75 -0.68 -57.16 14.08
CA CYS A 75 -2.04 -56.69 14.41
C CYS A 75 -2.93 -56.21 13.24
N ALA A 76 -3.32 -57.14 12.38
CA ALA A 76 -4.69 -57.20 11.85
C ALA A 76 -4.94 -58.60 11.27
N LEU A 77 -5.96 -59.30 11.78
CA LEU A 77 -6.81 -60.32 11.13
C LEU A 77 -7.34 -61.33 12.18
N LEU A 78 -8.47 -60.98 12.80
CA LEU A 78 -9.42 -61.97 13.31
C LEU A 78 -10.67 -61.87 12.43
N GLY A 79 -10.88 -62.88 11.60
CA GLY A 79 -12.13 -63.06 10.86
C GLY A 79 -11.94 -63.61 9.45
N SER A 80 -11.89 -64.93 9.31
CA SER A 80 -12.80 -65.72 8.46
C SER A 80 -12.30 -67.16 8.22
N SER A 81 -13.25 -68.07 8.47
CA SER A 81 -13.38 -69.50 8.22
C SER A 81 -12.53 -70.24 7.18
N MET A 82 -12.12 -71.48 7.53
CA MET A 82 -12.52 -72.78 6.93
C MET A 82 -11.36 -73.79 7.02
N GLY A 83 -11.62 -74.98 7.55
CA GLY A 83 -10.66 -76.09 7.53
C GLY A 83 -11.17 -77.33 8.25
N LEU A 84 -11.66 -78.29 7.48
CA LEU A 84 -12.10 -79.62 7.92
C LEU A 84 -11.03 -80.39 8.71
N GLY A 85 -11.53 -81.12 9.71
CA GLY A 85 -11.08 -82.41 10.26
C GLY A 85 -9.66 -82.93 10.02
N LEU A 86 -8.94 -83.16 11.13
CA LEU A 86 -8.47 -84.51 11.48
C LEU A 86 -8.06 -84.56 12.96
N GLN A 87 -8.63 -85.53 13.66
CA GLN A 87 -8.37 -85.88 15.06
C GLN A 87 -6.94 -86.38 15.24
N MET A 88 -6.20 -85.84 16.21
CA MET A 88 -5.35 -86.67 17.07
C MET A 88 -4.99 -85.94 18.39
N HIS A 89 -5.26 -86.63 19.49
CA HIS A 89 -4.79 -86.42 20.88
C HIS A 89 -5.19 -85.14 21.64
N ARG A 90 -6.48 -85.11 22.07
CA ARG A 90 -6.92 -84.48 23.33
C ARG A 90 -6.18 -85.15 24.50
N ASN A 91 -5.24 -84.46 25.13
CA ASN A 91 -4.91 -84.51 26.58
C ASN A 91 -3.55 -83.88 26.93
N ILE A 92 -2.73 -83.46 25.95
CA ILE A 92 -1.48 -82.71 26.21
C ILE A 92 -1.63 -81.20 25.94
N VAL A 93 -2.61 -80.79 25.14
CA VAL A 93 -2.84 -79.39 24.74
C VAL A 93 -3.56 -78.55 25.80
N MET A 94 -4.22 -79.17 26.79
CA MET A 94 -5.07 -78.46 27.76
C MET A 94 -4.34 -77.86 28.96
N VAL A 95 -3.04 -78.18 29.16
CA VAL A 95 -2.23 -77.65 30.28
C VAL A 95 -1.13 -76.69 29.79
N ILE A 96 -0.67 -76.86 28.55
CA ILE A 96 0.44 -76.07 28.00
C ILE A 96 -0.05 -74.78 27.31
N ALA A 97 -1.27 -74.79 26.74
CA ALA A 97 -1.84 -73.62 26.08
C ALA A 97 -2.18 -72.45 27.02
N PRO A 98 -2.73 -72.64 28.25
CA PRO A 98 -2.99 -71.54 29.16
C PRO A 98 -1.68 -70.98 29.77
N LEU A 99 -0.67 -71.83 29.97
CA LEU A 99 0.63 -71.44 30.52
C LEU A 99 1.48 -70.67 29.50
N LEU A 100 1.39 -70.99 28.20
CA LEU A 100 2.02 -70.20 27.14
C LEU A 100 1.26 -68.90 26.83
N LEU A 101 -0.08 -68.86 27.01
CA LEU A 101 -0.85 -67.63 26.90
C LEU A 101 -0.58 -66.68 28.09
N LEU A 102 -0.35 -67.24 29.30
CA LEU A 102 0.10 -66.48 30.48
C LEU A 102 1.58 -66.05 30.38
N LEU A 103 2.44 -66.80 29.68
CA LEU A 103 3.83 -66.38 29.40
C LEU A 103 3.97 -65.36 28.26
N GLN A 104 2.94 -65.18 27.42
CA GLN A 104 2.93 -64.19 26.32
C GLN A 104 2.18 -62.89 26.70
N LEU A 105 1.61 -62.81 27.91
CA LEU A 105 0.94 -61.60 28.44
C LEU A 105 1.81 -60.79 29.41
N THR A 106 3.11 -61.09 29.55
CA THR A 106 4.04 -60.35 30.42
C THR A 106 5.26 -59.75 29.71
N THR A 107 5.20 -59.58 28.39
CA THR A 107 6.15 -58.69 27.68
C THR A 107 5.40 -57.60 26.91
N ALA A 108 4.48 -56.91 27.58
CA ALA A 108 4.42 -55.47 27.36
C ALA A 108 5.70 -54.91 27.97
N THR A 109 6.60 -54.39 27.13
CA THR A 109 7.76 -53.64 27.61
C THR A 109 7.23 -52.45 28.40
N LYS A 110 7.12 -52.61 29.72
CA LYS A 110 6.99 -51.49 30.65
C LYS A 110 8.11 -50.51 30.32
N VAL A 111 7.73 -49.28 29.99
CA VAL A 111 8.64 -48.14 29.96
C VAL A 111 9.32 -48.08 31.33
N GLU A 112 10.65 -48.19 31.33
CA GLU A 112 11.46 -48.23 32.55
C GLU A 112 11.48 -46.85 33.24
N GLU A 113 11.45 -46.85 34.58
CA GLU A 113 11.46 -45.65 35.42
C GLU A 113 12.89 -45.09 35.55
N CYS A 114 13.09 -43.78 35.32
CA CYS A 114 14.37 -43.13 35.63
C CYS A 114 14.38 -42.70 37.11
N GLN A 115 15.11 -43.43 37.96
CA GLN A 115 15.36 -43.04 39.35
C GLN A 115 16.78 -42.49 39.53
N PHE A 116 16.91 -41.34 40.19
CA PHE A 116 18.20 -40.78 40.60
C PHE A 116 18.39 -41.00 42.10
N GLY A 117 19.40 -41.80 42.46
CA GLY A 117 19.72 -42.11 43.86
C GLY A 117 19.09 -43.42 44.36
N GLY A 118 19.76 -44.53 44.06
CA GLY A 118 19.51 -45.83 44.68
C GLY A 118 20.84 -46.52 45.03
N ILE A 119 20.80 -47.37 46.05
CA ILE A 119 21.89 -48.12 46.70
C ILE A 119 22.86 -48.75 45.65
N PRO A 120 24.19 -48.81 45.88
CA PRO A 120 25.13 -49.30 44.88
C PRO A 120 24.96 -50.81 44.68
N GLY A 121 24.43 -51.18 43.52
CA GLY A 121 24.28 -52.55 43.08
C GLY A 121 23.15 -52.65 42.06
N GLU A 122 23.50 -52.61 40.77
CA GLU A 122 22.62 -52.96 39.65
C GLU A 122 21.55 -51.91 39.23
N GLN A 123 21.93 -50.65 38.97
CA GLN A 123 21.08 -49.72 38.21
C GLN A 123 21.49 -49.73 36.73
N ARG A 124 20.60 -50.22 35.85
CA ARG A 124 20.73 -50.05 34.39
C ARG A 124 20.54 -48.56 34.05
N PRO A 125 21.27 -48.02 33.06
CA PRO A 125 21.13 -46.62 32.67
C PRO A 125 19.73 -46.37 32.11
N CYS A 126 19.04 -45.35 32.64
CA CYS A 126 17.71 -45.00 32.17
C CYS A 126 17.79 -44.37 30.78
N LYS A 127 16.97 -44.84 29.84
CA LYS A 127 17.00 -44.38 28.45
C LYS A 127 15.90 -43.36 28.19
N VAL A 128 16.29 -42.14 27.86
CA VAL A 128 15.39 -41.04 27.48
C VAL A 128 15.32 -40.93 25.97
N MET A 129 14.11 -40.96 25.42
CA MET A 129 13.86 -40.83 23.98
C MET A 129 13.53 -39.37 23.65
N ILE A 130 14.11 -38.82 22.58
CA ILE A 130 13.78 -37.49 22.05
C ILE A 130 13.38 -37.61 20.57
N GLY A 131 12.46 -36.77 20.12
CA GLY A 131 12.05 -36.70 18.72
C GLY A 131 12.92 -35.74 17.92
N GLY A 132 13.39 -36.15 16.75
CA GLY A 132 14.09 -35.28 15.80
C GLY A 132 13.37 -35.24 14.46
N LEU A 133 13.03 -34.05 13.98
CA LEU A 133 12.35 -33.84 12.70
C LEU A 133 13.26 -33.06 11.75
N PHE A 134 13.66 -33.71 10.66
CA PHE A 134 14.60 -33.14 9.69
C PHE A 134 14.06 -33.24 8.25
N GLY A 135 14.36 -32.22 7.45
CA GLY A 135 14.09 -32.23 6.01
C GLY A 135 15.15 -33.02 5.21
N SER A 136 15.09 -32.89 3.89
CA SER A 136 16.03 -33.47 2.94
C SER A 136 17.13 -32.50 2.48
N SER A 137 17.15 -31.27 3.01
CA SER A 137 18.12 -30.26 2.59
C SER A 137 19.52 -30.58 3.12
N SER A 138 20.56 -29.99 2.49
CA SER A 138 21.93 -30.11 3.00
C SER A 138 22.08 -29.54 4.41
N ALA A 139 21.32 -28.50 4.75
CA ALA A 139 21.34 -27.90 6.09
C ALA A 139 20.73 -28.84 7.14
N ASP A 140 19.64 -29.52 6.79
CA ASP A 140 18.99 -30.52 7.66
C ASP A 140 19.91 -31.71 7.95
N TRP A 141 20.66 -32.20 6.95
CA TRP A 141 21.65 -33.25 7.16
C TRP A 141 22.73 -32.84 8.18
N VAL A 142 23.26 -31.62 8.07
CA VAL A 142 24.28 -31.12 9.00
C VAL A 142 23.68 -30.93 10.40
N ALA A 143 22.43 -30.47 10.49
CA ALA A 143 21.73 -30.35 11.77
C ALA A 143 21.44 -31.72 12.42
N GLU A 144 21.08 -32.74 11.65
CA GLU A 144 20.91 -34.11 12.14
C GLU A 144 22.24 -34.67 12.68
N LEU A 145 23.35 -34.41 11.98
CA LEU A 145 24.67 -34.79 12.45
C LEU A 145 25.03 -34.06 13.76
N ALA A 146 24.76 -32.76 13.84
CA ALA A 146 25.01 -31.96 15.04
C ALA A 146 24.19 -32.45 16.24
N LEU A 147 22.93 -32.85 16.03
CA LEU A 147 22.09 -33.48 17.05
C LEU A 147 22.74 -34.78 17.57
N ASN A 148 23.22 -35.64 16.69
CA ASN A 148 23.86 -36.90 17.10
C ASN A 148 25.16 -36.67 17.87
N ILE A 149 25.97 -35.68 17.46
CA ILE A 149 27.19 -35.29 18.17
C ILE A 149 26.85 -34.76 19.57
N ALA A 150 25.82 -33.93 19.69
CA ALA A 150 25.38 -33.43 21.00
C ALA A 150 24.92 -34.57 21.92
N ILE A 151 24.15 -35.52 21.41
CA ILE A 151 23.72 -36.70 22.17
C ILE A 151 24.93 -37.53 22.65
N ASP A 152 25.90 -37.77 21.77
CA ASP A 152 27.12 -38.50 22.12
C ASP A 152 27.93 -37.77 23.20
N MET A 153 28.04 -36.45 23.09
CA MET A 153 28.72 -35.61 24.09
C MET A 153 28.01 -35.66 25.45
N VAL A 154 26.68 -35.58 25.47
CA VAL A 154 25.89 -35.66 26.71
C VAL A 154 26.03 -37.06 27.34
N ASN A 155 25.92 -38.12 26.55
CA ASN A 155 26.02 -39.50 27.04
C ASN A 155 27.43 -39.88 27.52
N THR A 156 28.46 -39.25 26.95
CA THR A 156 29.86 -39.48 27.34
C THR A 156 30.26 -38.67 28.57
N ASN A 157 29.51 -37.62 28.92
CA ASN A 157 29.78 -36.79 30.09
C ASN A 157 29.02 -37.28 31.34
N PRO A 158 29.67 -38.03 32.25
CA PRO A 158 29.01 -38.56 33.44
C PRO A 158 28.66 -37.49 34.47
N GLU A 159 29.22 -36.28 34.38
CA GLU A 159 28.89 -35.17 35.28
C GLU A 159 27.54 -34.53 34.94
N LEU A 160 27.15 -34.56 33.66
CA LEU A 160 25.93 -33.90 33.19
C LEU A 160 24.68 -34.75 33.45
N LEU A 161 24.69 -36.03 33.11
CA LEU A 161 23.54 -36.92 33.33
C LEU A 161 24.02 -38.31 33.79
N PRO A 162 24.34 -38.50 35.08
CA PRO A 162 24.77 -39.81 35.55
C PRO A 162 23.58 -40.79 35.54
N ASN A 163 23.83 -42.01 35.06
CA ASN A 163 22.84 -43.08 34.91
C ASN A 163 21.66 -42.78 33.97
N VAL A 164 21.74 -41.74 33.12
CA VAL A 164 20.75 -41.46 32.08
C VAL A 164 21.44 -41.41 30.72
N THR A 165 20.81 -42.01 29.71
CA THR A 165 21.27 -42.01 28.32
C THR A 165 20.19 -41.43 27.43
N ILE A 166 20.55 -40.45 26.60
CA ILE A 166 19.67 -39.84 25.61
C ILE A 166 19.79 -40.60 24.30
N SER A 167 18.66 -40.80 23.63
CA SER A 167 18.59 -41.37 22.29
C SER A 167 17.50 -40.70 21.48
N ALA A 168 17.67 -40.62 20.16
CA ALA A 168 16.74 -39.92 19.30
C ALA A 168 15.94 -40.87 18.38
N VAL A 169 14.65 -40.57 18.21
CA VAL A 169 13.82 -41.09 17.12
C VAL A 169 13.88 -40.07 15.99
N LEU A 170 14.57 -40.42 14.92
CA LEU A 170 14.78 -39.52 13.78
C LEU A 170 13.83 -39.86 12.65
N ASN A 171 13.07 -38.86 12.21
CA ASN A 171 12.23 -38.98 11.01
C ASN A 171 12.62 -37.92 10.00
N ARG A 172 12.89 -38.38 8.77
CA ARG A 172 13.21 -37.53 7.63
C ARG A 172 11.98 -37.30 6.77
N THR A 173 11.81 -36.07 6.31
CA THR A 173 10.83 -35.75 5.27
C THR A 173 11.53 -35.54 3.94
N GLN A 174 10.95 -36.06 2.86
CA GLN A 174 11.50 -35.89 1.51
C GLN A 174 11.43 -34.42 1.05
N HIS A 175 10.51 -33.64 1.61
CA HIS A 175 10.23 -32.25 1.24
C HIS A 175 9.97 -31.41 2.50
N TYR A 176 10.76 -30.37 2.74
CA TYR A 176 10.59 -29.48 3.91
C TYR A 176 9.30 -28.63 3.83
N LEU A 177 8.67 -28.54 2.64
CA LEU A 177 7.36 -27.92 2.44
C LEU A 177 6.19 -28.83 2.84
N THR A 178 6.44 -30.12 3.11
CA THR A 178 5.37 -31.06 3.48
C THR A 178 5.10 -31.08 4.99
N SER A 179 4.59 -29.96 5.50
CA SER A 179 4.19 -29.81 6.92
C SER A 179 3.28 -30.94 7.43
N PHE A 180 2.42 -31.48 6.57
CA PHE A 180 1.55 -32.60 6.93
C PHE A 180 2.33 -33.88 7.31
N ARG A 181 3.43 -34.18 6.61
CA ARG A 181 4.25 -35.35 6.94
C ARG A 181 4.98 -35.16 8.27
N ASN A 182 5.39 -33.93 8.58
CA ASN A 182 5.97 -33.60 9.88
C ASN A 182 4.97 -33.84 11.03
N ILE A 183 3.68 -33.54 10.83
CA ILE A 183 2.62 -33.88 11.81
C ILE A 183 2.55 -35.39 12.02
N GLN A 184 2.47 -36.18 10.94
CA GLN A 184 2.42 -37.65 11.04
C GLN A 184 3.65 -38.24 11.73
N ASN A 185 4.84 -37.74 11.40
CA ASN A 185 6.09 -38.17 12.04
C ASN A 185 6.12 -37.81 13.52
N THR A 186 5.63 -36.62 13.90
CA THR A 186 5.53 -36.21 15.32
C THR A 186 4.62 -37.14 16.09
N CYS A 187 3.45 -37.47 15.52
CA CYS A 187 2.53 -38.42 16.11
C CYS A 187 3.19 -39.79 16.30
N TYR A 188 3.90 -40.29 15.29
CA TYR A 188 4.67 -41.53 15.39
C TYR A 188 5.72 -41.45 16.50
N GLN A 189 6.51 -40.37 16.58
CA GLN A 189 7.52 -40.21 17.63
C GLN A 189 6.89 -40.15 19.02
N ALA A 190 5.72 -39.50 19.18
CA ALA A 190 4.98 -39.50 20.44
C ALA A 190 4.62 -40.92 20.91
N THR A 191 4.26 -41.83 20.01
CA THR A 191 4.02 -43.25 20.36
C THR A 191 5.26 -44.00 20.84
N GLN A 192 6.46 -43.46 20.59
CA GLN A 192 7.73 -44.03 21.04
C GLN A 192 8.14 -43.52 22.44
N GLY A 193 7.28 -42.75 23.12
CA GLY A 193 7.54 -42.24 24.46
C GLY A 193 8.61 -41.14 24.49
N ILE A 194 8.66 -40.28 23.48
CA ILE A 194 9.60 -39.15 23.47
C ILE A 194 9.26 -38.11 24.55
N VAL A 195 10.27 -37.51 25.16
CA VAL A 195 10.08 -36.49 26.21
C VAL A 195 10.17 -35.05 25.69
N ALA A 196 10.67 -34.86 24.47
CA ALA A 196 10.77 -33.57 23.80
C ALA A 196 10.87 -33.78 22.28
N VAL A 197 10.45 -32.78 21.50
CA VAL A 197 10.61 -32.72 20.04
C VAL A 197 11.60 -31.60 19.69
N ILE A 198 12.63 -31.91 18.91
CA ILE A 198 13.59 -30.93 18.38
C ILE A 198 13.37 -30.79 16.87
N GLY A 199 13.22 -29.54 16.43
CA GLY A 199 12.86 -29.21 15.05
C GLY A 199 11.36 -29.33 14.79
N PRO A 200 10.90 -29.11 13.54
CA PRO A 200 11.68 -28.99 12.30
C PRO A 200 12.36 -27.62 12.11
N ALA A 201 13.16 -27.49 11.05
CA ALA A 201 13.94 -26.27 10.75
C ALA A 201 13.07 -25.03 10.49
N THR A 202 12.03 -25.16 9.66
CA THR A 202 11.28 -24.02 9.11
C THR A 202 10.11 -23.61 9.98
N THR A 203 9.87 -22.30 10.10
CA THR A 203 8.71 -21.74 10.81
C THR A 203 7.39 -22.38 10.39
N THR A 204 7.12 -22.51 9.09
CA THR A 204 5.86 -23.07 8.58
C THR A 204 5.66 -24.51 9.07
N SER A 205 6.73 -25.29 9.17
CA SER A 205 6.64 -26.66 9.70
C SER A 205 6.51 -26.69 11.22
N VAL A 206 7.20 -25.80 11.94
CA VAL A 206 7.05 -25.66 13.41
C VAL A 206 5.62 -25.32 13.77
N LYS A 207 5.00 -24.33 13.10
CA LYS A 207 3.59 -23.96 13.32
C LYS A 207 2.62 -25.12 13.06
N ALA A 208 2.93 -26.00 12.11
CA ALA A 208 2.10 -27.15 11.79
C ALA A 208 2.22 -28.29 12.82
N VAL A 209 3.43 -28.54 13.32
CA VAL A 209 3.72 -29.61 14.30
C VAL A 209 3.33 -29.21 15.72
N HIS A 210 3.46 -27.93 16.06
CA HIS A 210 3.32 -27.46 17.42
C HIS A 210 1.97 -27.78 18.09
N PRO A 211 0.81 -27.71 17.42
CA PRO A 211 -0.48 -28.11 18.02
C PRO A 211 -0.49 -29.55 18.57
N VAL A 212 0.25 -30.47 17.94
CA VAL A 212 0.39 -31.85 18.46
C VAL A 212 1.19 -31.86 19.76
N CYS A 213 2.32 -31.16 19.79
CA CYS A 213 3.17 -31.05 20.98
C CYS A 213 2.41 -30.39 22.13
N ALA A 214 1.72 -29.28 21.86
CA ALA A 214 0.91 -28.56 22.83
C ALA A 214 -0.24 -29.41 23.40
N GLY A 215 -0.97 -30.13 22.53
CA GLY A 215 -2.06 -31.01 22.95
C GLY A 215 -1.59 -32.18 23.84
N LEU A 216 -0.38 -32.68 23.60
CA LEU A 216 0.25 -33.75 24.39
C LEU A 216 1.09 -33.24 25.56
N GLN A 217 1.22 -31.91 25.74
CA GLN A 217 2.13 -31.26 26.69
C GLN A 217 3.60 -31.68 26.54
N ILE A 218 4.02 -32.07 25.33
CA ILE A 218 5.42 -32.40 25.04
C ILE A 218 6.18 -31.10 24.72
N PRO A 219 7.29 -30.79 25.43
CA PRO A 219 8.15 -29.66 25.09
C PRO A 219 8.61 -29.72 23.63
N HIS A 220 8.46 -28.60 22.92
CA HIS A 220 8.89 -28.44 21.53
C HIS A 220 10.02 -27.42 21.48
N ILE A 221 11.22 -27.84 21.08
CA ILE A 221 12.38 -26.97 20.94
C ILE A 221 12.57 -26.67 19.44
N ALA A 222 12.37 -25.42 19.06
CA ALA A 222 12.55 -24.94 17.70
C ALA A 222 13.96 -24.33 17.55
N PRO A 223 14.88 -24.99 16.82
CA PRO A 223 16.26 -24.51 16.74
C PRO A 223 16.39 -23.24 15.87
N TRP A 224 15.59 -23.11 14.81
CA TRP A 224 15.81 -22.08 13.78
C TRP A 224 14.55 -21.34 13.31
N ALA A 225 13.39 -21.62 13.90
CA ALA A 225 12.17 -20.89 13.55
C ALA A 225 12.14 -19.50 14.24
N THR A 226 12.50 -18.47 13.49
CA THR A 226 12.69 -17.10 14.01
C THR A 226 11.48 -16.17 13.81
N ASP A 227 10.37 -16.66 13.26
CA ASP A 227 9.17 -15.84 13.04
C ASP A 227 8.72 -15.14 14.35
N PRO A 228 8.53 -13.81 14.33
CA PRO A 228 8.15 -13.03 15.51
C PRO A 228 6.86 -13.53 16.17
N THR A 229 5.90 -14.03 15.38
CA THR A 229 4.59 -14.50 15.86
C THR A 229 4.69 -15.70 16.80
N LEU A 230 5.78 -16.48 16.74
CA LEU A 230 6.05 -17.59 17.65
C LEU A 230 6.42 -17.11 19.07
N THR A 231 6.89 -15.86 19.20
CA THR A 231 7.33 -15.27 20.48
C THR A 231 6.30 -14.30 21.04
N ASP A 232 5.60 -13.57 20.16
CA ASP A 232 4.64 -12.56 20.57
C ASP A 232 3.33 -13.17 21.07
N ASN A 233 2.96 -14.36 20.57
CA ASN A 233 1.72 -15.06 20.91
C ASN A 233 1.99 -16.31 21.77
N ILE A 234 2.61 -16.16 22.94
CA ILE A 234 2.98 -17.27 23.84
C ILE A 234 1.78 -18.18 24.17
N ASN A 235 0.58 -17.60 24.32
CA ASN A 235 -0.63 -18.37 24.61
C ASN A 235 -1.05 -19.30 23.47
N GLN A 236 -0.67 -18.98 22.23
CA GLN A 236 -0.93 -19.80 21.05
C GLN A 236 0.11 -20.92 20.89
N TYR A 237 1.31 -20.73 21.44
CA TYR A 237 2.43 -21.67 21.35
C TYR A 237 2.97 -22.09 22.73
N PRO A 238 2.15 -22.70 23.60
CA PRO A 238 2.60 -23.15 24.91
C PRO A 238 3.62 -24.29 24.77
N TYR A 239 4.59 -24.36 25.70
CA TYR A 239 5.66 -25.36 25.70
C TYR A 239 6.65 -25.28 24.53
N LEU A 240 6.61 -24.20 23.72
CA LEU A 240 7.61 -23.90 22.70
C LEU A 240 8.83 -23.22 23.35
N VAL A 241 10.03 -23.74 23.08
CA VAL A 241 11.30 -23.10 23.39
C VAL A 241 12.00 -22.78 22.07
N LYS A 242 12.54 -21.57 21.94
CA LYS A 242 13.29 -21.16 20.75
C LYS A 242 14.75 -20.98 21.10
N MET A 243 15.62 -21.47 20.21
CA MET A 243 17.08 -21.31 20.37
C MET A 243 17.62 -20.05 19.69
N MET A 244 16.83 -19.40 18.83
CA MET A 244 17.26 -18.23 18.07
C MET A 244 16.41 -16.98 18.37
N PRO A 245 17.05 -15.79 18.39
CA PRO A 245 16.35 -14.51 18.45
C PRO A 245 15.28 -14.39 17.35
N PRO A 246 14.14 -13.71 17.62
CA PRO A 246 13.13 -13.49 16.60
C PRO A 246 13.58 -12.51 15.50
N ASP A 247 12.99 -12.61 14.31
CA ASP A 247 13.28 -11.74 13.16
C ASP A 247 12.98 -10.26 13.44
N SER A 248 12.20 -9.95 14.47
CA SER A 248 11.98 -8.57 14.94
C SER A 248 13.28 -7.94 15.44
N MET A 249 14.15 -8.72 16.09
CA MET A 249 15.47 -8.27 16.53
C MET A 249 16.43 -8.15 15.34
N GLN A 250 16.45 -9.13 14.44
CA GLN A 250 17.24 -9.05 13.21
C GLN A 250 16.83 -7.85 12.34
N SER A 251 15.53 -7.55 12.25
CA SER A 251 15.01 -6.39 11.51
C SER A 251 15.49 -5.06 12.10
N LYS A 252 15.61 -4.96 13.44
CA LYS A 252 16.23 -3.80 14.09
C LYS A 252 17.71 -3.67 13.73
N ALA A 253 18.46 -4.78 13.68
CA ALA A 253 19.86 -4.80 13.27
C ALA A 253 20.03 -4.35 11.80
N ILE A 254 19.23 -4.89 10.89
CA ILE A 254 19.22 -4.50 9.47
C ILE A 254 18.85 -3.03 9.31
N ALA A 255 17.90 -2.53 10.11
CA ALA A 255 17.52 -1.13 10.09
C ALA A 255 18.64 -0.23 10.62
N ALA A 256 19.31 -0.60 11.72
CA ALA A 256 20.49 0.13 12.21
C ALA A 256 21.62 0.17 11.15
N PHE A 257 21.81 -0.92 10.41
CA PHE A 257 22.76 -1.00 9.31
C PHE A 257 22.38 -0.08 8.14
N ALA A 258 21.12 -0.08 7.72
CA ALA A 258 20.63 0.82 6.68
C ALA A 258 20.76 2.30 7.08
N GLU A 259 20.46 2.61 8.34
CA GLU A 259 20.57 3.95 8.92
C GLU A 259 22.02 4.45 8.96
N LYS A 260 22.97 3.58 9.33
CA LYS A 260 24.41 3.88 9.30
C LYS A 260 24.93 4.25 7.91
N HIS A 261 24.25 3.82 6.86
CA HIS A 261 24.60 4.04 5.46
C HIS A 261 23.68 5.05 4.75
N ASP A 262 22.85 5.79 5.49
CA ASP A 262 21.90 6.78 4.97
C ASP A 262 20.94 6.20 3.91
N TRP A 263 20.58 4.93 4.03
CA TRP A 263 19.65 4.27 3.12
C TRP A 263 18.20 4.44 3.59
N ASN A 264 17.47 5.32 2.90
CA ASN A 264 16.04 5.58 3.13
C ASN A 264 15.13 5.03 2.01
N ARG A 265 15.72 4.47 0.94
CA ARG A 265 15.02 3.85 -0.18
C ARG A 265 15.53 2.44 -0.42
N LEU A 266 14.62 1.48 -0.35
CA LEU A 266 14.96 0.06 -0.24
C LEU A 266 14.00 -0.79 -1.06
N ALA A 267 14.51 -1.92 -1.57
CA ALA A 267 13.71 -2.99 -2.12
C ALA A 267 13.68 -4.16 -1.14
N LEU A 268 12.53 -4.78 -0.99
CA LEU A 268 12.36 -6.01 -0.23
C LEU A 268 12.16 -7.15 -1.22
N PHE A 269 12.90 -8.24 -1.02
CA PHE A 269 12.70 -9.46 -1.79
C PHE A 269 12.62 -10.65 -0.84
N THR A 270 11.49 -11.34 -0.84
CA THR A 270 11.19 -12.31 0.24
C THR A 270 10.58 -13.59 -0.29
N SER A 271 10.73 -14.68 0.47
CA SER A 271 9.91 -15.88 0.23
C SER A 271 8.46 -15.67 0.65
N THR A 272 7.51 -16.35 0.00
CA THR A 272 6.09 -16.40 0.41
C THR A 272 5.82 -17.26 1.66
N SER A 273 6.86 -17.78 2.31
CA SER A 273 6.73 -18.59 3.53
C SER A 273 6.39 -17.74 4.77
N ASP A 274 5.98 -18.39 5.87
CA ASP A 274 5.78 -17.71 7.15
C ASP A 274 7.03 -16.95 7.62
N TYR A 275 8.21 -17.55 7.45
CA TYR A 275 9.50 -16.91 7.78
C TYR A 275 9.73 -15.65 6.94
N GLY A 276 9.57 -15.73 5.62
CA GLY A 276 9.80 -14.60 4.72
C GLY A 276 8.83 -13.44 4.95
N ILE A 277 7.53 -13.73 4.95
CA ILE A 277 6.48 -12.71 5.04
C ILE A 277 6.47 -12.05 6.43
N ASN A 278 6.47 -12.84 7.51
CA ASN A 278 6.36 -12.27 8.85
C ASN A 278 7.68 -11.63 9.31
N GLY A 279 8.84 -12.18 8.91
CA GLY A 279 10.13 -11.57 9.21
C GLY A 279 10.29 -10.19 8.60
N VAL A 280 9.94 -10.02 7.32
CA VAL A 280 10.05 -8.71 6.65
C VAL A 280 8.95 -7.72 7.03
N ARG A 281 7.79 -8.20 7.50
CA ARG A 281 6.75 -7.30 8.01
C ARG A 281 7.27 -6.44 9.17
N GLU A 282 8.14 -6.97 10.04
CA GLU A 282 8.73 -6.18 11.11
C GLU A 282 9.65 -5.09 10.57
N PHE A 283 10.48 -5.40 9.57
CA PHE A 283 11.27 -4.39 8.89
C PHE A 283 10.40 -3.31 8.22
N GLN A 284 9.30 -3.69 7.57
CA GLN A 284 8.36 -2.72 6.97
C GLN A 284 7.75 -1.77 8.01
N LYS A 285 7.43 -2.26 9.22
CA LYS A 285 6.97 -1.40 10.32
C LYS A 285 8.05 -0.39 10.73
N ILE A 286 9.30 -0.84 10.86
CA ILE A 286 10.43 0.04 11.21
C ILE A 286 10.65 1.09 10.11
N ALA A 287 10.63 0.68 8.84
CA ALA A 287 10.76 1.58 7.71
C ALA A 287 9.65 2.65 7.71
N ALA A 288 8.39 2.26 7.94
CA ALA A 288 7.27 3.19 8.03
C ALA A 288 7.39 4.17 9.21
N GLN A 289 7.92 3.74 10.36
CA GLN A 289 8.15 4.61 11.51
C GLN A 289 9.27 5.65 11.28
N ARG A 290 10.16 5.39 10.33
CA ARG A 290 11.32 6.24 10.00
C ARG A 290 11.12 7.04 8.71
N ASP A 291 9.91 7.05 8.17
CA ASP A 291 9.57 7.66 6.87
C ASP A 291 10.45 7.16 5.71
N TRP A 292 10.92 5.91 5.77
CA TRP A 292 11.66 5.27 4.69
C TRP A 292 10.72 4.72 3.63
N THR A 293 11.14 4.79 2.37
CA THR A 293 10.34 4.36 1.23
C THR A 293 10.75 2.96 0.77
N ILE A 294 9.84 2.00 0.91
CA ILE A 294 9.97 0.70 0.25
C ILE A 294 9.51 0.86 -1.21
N VAL A 295 10.47 0.98 -2.13
CA VAL A 295 10.21 1.24 -3.55
C VAL A 295 9.61 0.01 -4.25
N SER A 296 10.08 -1.17 -3.87
CA SER A 296 9.57 -2.44 -4.39
C SER A 296 9.52 -3.49 -3.29
N SER A 297 8.48 -4.32 -3.29
CA SER A 297 8.33 -5.46 -2.40
C SER A 297 7.95 -6.68 -3.23
N GLU A 298 8.95 -7.45 -3.63
CA GLU A 298 8.78 -8.63 -4.45
C GLU A 298 8.78 -9.90 -3.61
N GLN A 299 8.13 -10.94 -4.14
CA GLN A 299 8.04 -12.23 -3.49
C GLN A 299 8.30 -13.39 -4.45
N TYR A 300 8.88 -14.47 -3.94
CA TYR A 300 9.04 -15.72 -4.68
C TYR A 300 8.46 -16.89 -3.88
N ASN A 301 7.88 -17.85 -4.58
CA ASN A 301 7.41 -19.07 -3.95
C ASN A 301 8.58 -20.05 -3.76
N PRO A 302 8.91 -20.48 -2.53
CA PRO A 302 9.88 -21.55 -2.33
C PRO A 302 9.43 -22.82 -3.03
N ILE A 303 10.36 -23.48 -3.72
CA ILE A 303 10.14 -24.76 -4.38
C ILE A 303 11.21 -25.76 -3.96
N ASP A 304 10.86 -27.04 -3.94
CA ASP A 304 11.75 -28.12 -3.49
C ASP A 304 12.99 -28.31 -4.37
N LYS A 305 12.91 -27.90 -5.64
CA LYS A 305 14.04 -27.87 -6.57
C LYS A 305 14.42 -26.44 -6.87
N PRO A 306 15.30 -25.80 -6.07
CA PRO A 306 15.66 -24.40 -6.26
C PRO A 306 16.16 -24.07 -7.66
N GLU A 307 16.73 -25.03 -8.39
CA GLU A 307 17.27 -24.82 -9.74
C GLU A 307 16.21 -24.51 -10.80
N GLU A 308 14.97 -24.93 -10.58
CA GLU A 308 13.83 -24.65 -11.46
C GLU A 308 13.17 -23.29 -11.16
N LEU A 309 13.63 -22.59 -10.10
CA LEU A 309 13.03 -21.34 -9.64
C LEU A 309 13.35 -20.22 -10.62
N ASN A 310 12.32 -19.63 -11.23
CA ASN A 310 12.47 -18.43 -12.05
C ASN A 310 11.98 -17.19 -11.28
N VAL A 311 12.89 -16.26 -10.99
CA VAL A 311 12.61 -14.98 -10.32
C VAL A 311 12.97 -13.77 -11.18
N GLU A 312 13.26 -13.99 -12.45
CA GLU A 312 13.65 -12.93 -13.37
C GLU A 312 12.61 -11.79 -13.46
N PRO A 313 11.28 -12.04 -13.49
CA PRO A 313 10.28 -10.97 -13.50
C PRO A 313 10.37 -10.06 -12.26
N GLN A 314 10.53 -10.65 -11.08
CA GLN A 314 10.66 -9.93 -9.81
C GLN A 314 11.94 -9.08 -9.80
N LEU A 315 13.06 -9.65 -10.25
CA LEU A 315 14.34 -8.95 -10.33
C LEU A 315 14.29 -7.78 -11.33
N ARG A 316 13.62 -7.95 -12.48
CA ARG A 316 13.37 -6.87 -13.45
C ARG A 316 12.53 -5.76 -12.83
N SER A 317 11.43 -6.10 -12.14
CA SER A 317 10.61 -5.13 -11.40
C SER A 317 11.43 -4.29 -10.43
N ILE A 318 12.29 -4.92 -9.61
CA ILE A 318 13.19 -4.20 -8.68
C ILE A 318 14.14 -3.27 -9.44
N ARG A 319 14.80 -3.79 -10.47
CA ARG A 319 15.80 -3.05 -11.24
C ARG A 319 15.22 -1.83 -11.93
N ASP A 320 14.08 -2.02 -12.60
CA ASP A 320 13.43 -1.04 -13.47
C ASP A 320 12.80 0.09 -12.63
N LYS A 321 12.41 -0.18 -11.38
CA LYS A 321 12.01 0.85 -10.39
C LYS A 321 13.18 1.71 -9.85
N GLY A 322 14.41 1.44 -10.29
CA GLY A 322 15.57 2.30 -10.04
C GLY A 322 16.21 2.17 -8.66
N VAL A 323 15.70 1.28 -7.80
CA VAL A 323 16.26 1.01 -6.46
C VAL A 323 17.49 0.10 -6.55
N ARG A 324 18.50 0.36 -5.72
CA ARG A 324 19.80 -0.34 -5.74
C ARG A 324 20.18 -1.06 -4.45
N VAL A 325 19.47 -0.81 -3.38
CA VAL A 325 19.63 -1.50 -2.10
C VAL A 325 18.51 -2.52 -1.95
N VAL A 326 18.87 -3.80 -1.91
CA VAL A 326 17.92 -4.92 -1.84
C VAL A 326 18.14 -5.69 -0.54
N ILE A 327 17.07 -5.84 0.24
CA ILE A 327 17.03 -6.73 1.41
C ILE A 327 16.41 -8.04 0.97
N LEU A 328 17.18 -9.10 0.99
CA LEU A 328 16.77 -10.45 0.60
C LEU A 328 16.55 -11.30 1.86
N ASN A 329 15.30 -11.68 2.12
CA ASN A 329 14.94 -12.60 3.20
C ASN A 329 14.47 -13.94 2.63
N GLY A 330 15.22 -15.01 2.93
CA GLY A 330 14.92 -16.35 2.45
C GLY A 330 15.96 -17.37 2.90
N LEU A 331 15.84 -18.58 2.36
CA LEU A 331 16.77 -19.67 2.66
C LEU A 331 17.94 -19.72 1.67
N ALA A 332 19.08 -20.21 2.13
CA ALA A 332 20.33 -20.28 1.37
C ALA A 332 20.19 -20.95 -0.01
N GLU A 333 19.38 -21.99 -0.10
CA GLU A 333 19.20 -22.79 -1.31
C GLU A 333 18.58 -21.99 -2.47
N HIS A 334 17.54 -21.17 -2.20
CA HIS A 334 16.93 -20.29 -3.18
C HIS A 334 17.77 -19.04 -3.39
N ALA A 335 18.35 -18.48 -2.33
CA ALA A 335 19.19 -17.29 -2.41
C ALA A 335 20.36 -17.46 -3.39
N ARG A 336 20.98 -18.65 -3.43
CA ARG A 336 22.01 -19.00 -4.42
C ARG A 336 21.52 -18.81 -5.86
N VAL A 337 20.31 -19.29 -6.17
CA VAL A 337 19.73 -19.23 -7.51
C VAL A 337 19.26 -17.81 -7.85
N ILE A 338 18.65 -17.13 -6.88
CA ILE A 338 18.24 -15.73 -6.97
C ILE A 338 19.43 -14.83 -7.30
N LEU A 339 20.52 -14.92 -6.54
CA LEU A 339 21.72 -14.10 -6.74
C LEU A 339 22.43 -14.44 -8.08
N LYS A 340 22.33 -15.68 -8.56
CA LYS A 340 22.83 -16.07 -9.89
C LYS A 340 22.03 -15.39 -11.02
N GLN A 341 20.71 -15.34 -10.89
CA GLN A 341 19.84 -14.61 -11.84
C GLN A 341 20.06 -13.10 -11.74
N ALA A 342 20.20 -12.56 -10.53
CA ALA A 342 20.52 -11.16 -10.30
C ALA A 342 21.86 -10.75 -10.96
N LYS A 343 22.88 -11.62 -10.90
CA LYS A 343 24.15 -11.43 -11.61
C LYS A 343 23.95 -11.36 -13.12
N ALA A 344 23.13 -12.24 -13.70
CA ALA A 344 22.82 -12.21 -15.13
C ALA A 344 22.13 -10.92 -15.57
N LEU A 345 21.36 -10.29 -14.68
CA LEU A 345 20.71 -8.99 -14.89
C LEU A 345 21.58 -7.77 -14.53
N GLY A 346 22.86 -7.98 -14.16
CA GLY A 346 23.79 -6.90 -13.80
C GLY A 346 23.53 -6.27 -12.42
N MET A 347 22.76 -6.93 -11.56
CA MET A 347 22.37 -6.42 -10.23
C MET A 347 23.40 -6.73 -9.14
N THR A 348 24.55 -7.31 -9.48
CA THR A 348 25.66 -7.63 -8.56
C THR A 348 26.93 -6.84 -8.89
N GLY A 349 26.80 -5.77 -9.67
CA GLY A 349 27.89 -4.89 -10.09
C GLY A 349 28.10 -3.70 -9.15
N HIS A 350 28.92 -2.73 -9.59
CA HIS A 350 29.11 -1.48 -8.87
C HIS A 350 27.79 -0.74 -8.64
N GLY A 351 27.62 -0.16 -7.45
CA GLY A 351 26.45 0.62 -7.09
C GLY A 351 25.24 -0.20 -6.62
N TRP A 352 25.37 -1.52 -6.45
CA TRP A 352 24.35 -2.37 -5.83
C TRP A 352 24.74 -2.73 -4.39
N ALA A 353 23.73 -2.85 -3.52
CA ALA A 353 23.88 -3.42 -2.19
C ALA A 353 22.85 -4.54 -2.00
N TRP A 354 23.32 -5.70 -1.54
CA TRP A 354 22.47 -6.81 -1.13
C TRP A 354 22.69 -7.06 0.35
N VAL A 355 21.66 -6.83 1.15
CA VAL A 355 21.62 -7.20 2.56
C VAL A 355 20.83 -8.49 2.66
N VAL A 356 21.43 -9.51 3.26
CA VAL A 356 20.84 -10.86 3.37
C VAL A 356 20.58 -11.19 4.84
N THR A 357 19.53 -11.96 5.11
CA THR A 357 19.26 -12.49 6.45
C THR A 357 20.14 -13.70 6.77
N ASP A 358 20.23 -14.04 8.06
CA ASP A 358 20.95 -15.21 8.58
C ASP A 358 20.53 -16.53 7.92
N GLY A 359 19.26 -16.66 7.51
CA GLY A 359 18.71 -17.79 6.76
C GLY A 359 19.51 -18.16 5.49
N ILE A 360 20.24 -17.21 4.92
CA ILE A 360 21.07 -17.39 3.72
C ILE A 360 22.46 -17.91 4.04
N THR A 361 22.94 -17.75 5.27
CA THR A 361 24.27 -18.19 5.69
C THR A 361 24.32 -19.66 6.13
N SER A 362 23.16 -20.29 6.38
CA SER A 362 22.90 -21.73 6.62
C SER A 362 23.65 -22.45 7.75
N ILE A 363 24.79 -21.94 8.23
CA ILE A 363 25.66 -22.62 9.20
C ILE A 363 25.07 -22.59 10.62
N VAL A 364 24.31 -21.56 10.93
CA VAL A 364 23.78 -21.29 12.27
C VAL A 364 22.78 -22.37 12.73
N TYR A 365 22.07 -23.03 11.81
CA TYR A 365 21.07 -24.05 12.15
C TYR A 365 21.64 -25.28 12.88
N ALA A 366 22.81 -25.75 12.45
CA ALA A 366 23.42 -26.94 13.02
C ALA A 366 23.85 -26.69 14.47
N TYR A 367 24.46 -25.54 14.74
CA TYR A 367 24.82 -25.12 16.09
C TYR A 367 23.60 -24.92 16.99
N ALA A 368 22.52 -24.31 16.46
CA ALA A 368 21.27 -24.17 17.21
C ALA A 368 20.64 -25.52 17.59
N THR A 369 20.80 -26.52 16.72
CA THR A 369 20.29 -27.87 16.93
C THR A 369 21.13 -28.62 17.95
N PHE A 370 22.46 -28.44 17.92
CA PHE A 370 23.36 -28.90 18.98
C PHE A 370 22.95 -28.30 20.33
N ASP A 371 22.75 -26.98 20.38
CA ASP A 371 22.35 -26.26 21.59
C ASP A 371 20.95 -26.67 22.08
N SER A 372 20.05 -27.06 21.17
CA SER A 372 18.73 -27.59 21.55
C SER A 372 18.84 -28.86 22.40
N VAL A 373 19.79 -29.75 22.08
CA VAL A 373 20.06 -30.96 22.86
C VAL A 373 20.72 -30.61 24.19
N MET A 374 21.66 -29.67 24.19
CA MET A 374 22.31 -29.19 25.42
C MET A 374 21.33 -28.52 26.38
N ALA A 375 20.43 -27.66 25.87
CA ALA A 375 19.37 -27.03 26.66
C ALA A 375 18.45 -28.06 27.32
N LEU A 376 18.07 -29.11 26.57
CA LEU A 376 17.31 -30.22 27.10
C LEU A 376 18.10 -31.00 28.17
N ALA A 377 19.39 -31.24 27.95
CA ALA A 377 20.25 -31.95 28.89
C ALA A 377 20.43 -31.18 30.21
N TYR A 378 20.66 -29.86 30.15
CA TYR A 378 20.71 -29.00 31.34
C TYR A 378 19.37 -28.98 32.08
N GLY A 379 18.25 -28.84 31.35
CA GLY A 379 16.91 -28.90 31.95
C GLY A 379 16.61 -30.26 32.59
N LEU A 380 17.05 -31.36 31.99
CA LEU A 380 16.93 -32.71 32.55
C LEU A 380 17.83 -32.90 33.79
N HIS A 381 19.04 -32.36 33.76
CA HIS A 381 19.94 -32.38 34.91
C HIS A 381 19.29 -31.72 36.13
N ASP A 382 18.74 -30.51 35.96
CA ASP A 382 18.06 -29.77 37.03
C ASP A 382 16.76 -30.44 37.47
N PHE A 383 16.00 -31.01 36.53
CA PHE A 383 14.79 -31.77 36.84
C PHE A 383 15.10 -32.97 37.74
N LEU A 384 16.12 -33.77 37.39
CA LEU A 384 16.50 -34.98 38.13
C LEU A 384 17.22 -34.65 39.44
N SER A 385 18.07 -33.62 39.46
CA SER A 385 18.77 -33.17 40.68
C SER A 385 17.81 -32.63 41.74
N SER A 386 16.61 -32.17 41.33
CA SER A 386 15.51 -31.81 42.24
C SER A 386 14.84 -33.00 42.95
N GLY A 387 15.33 -34.23 42.73
CA GLY A 387 14.82 -35.46 43.34
C GLY A 387 13.54 -35.99 42.69
N ARG A 388 13.22 -35.54 41.47
CA ARG A 388 12.06 -36.01 40.70
C ARG A 388 12.47 -37.18 39.81
N ASN A 389 11.56 -38.16 39.69
CA ASN A 389 11.71 -39.24 38.72
C ASN A 389 11.03 -38.84 37.40
N LEU A 390 11.66 -39.18 36.28
CA LEU A 390 11.10 -38.96 34.95
C LEU A 390 10.40 -40.23 34.47
N TYR A 391 9.15 -40.11 34.06
CA TYR A 391 8.34 -41.16 33.46
C TYR A 391 8.05 -40.79 32.01
N ALA A 392 8.40 -41.67 31.06
CA ALA A 392 8.12 -41.39 29.66
C ALA A 392 6.59 -41.37 29.41
N PRO A 393 6.11 -40.59 28.42
CA PRO A 393 4.69 -40.57 28.08
C PRO A 393 4.20 -41.96 27.68
N ASP A 394 3.15 -42.45 28.35
CA ASP A 394 2.43 -43.66 27.95
C ASP A 394 1.27 -43.26 27.03
N LEU A 395 1.53 -43.23 25.72
CA LEU A 395 0.59 -42.75 24.71
C LEU A 395 0.15 -43.89 23.76
N PRO A 396 -1.14 -43.99 23.41
CA PRO A 396 -1.62 -45.04 22.52
C PRO A 396 -1.11 -44.85 21.08
N CYS A 397 -0.98 -45.94 20.32
CA CYS A 397 -0.46 -45.91 18.94
C CYS A 397 -1.26 -44.99 17.99
N ASN A 398 -2.53 -44.73 18.29
CA ASN A 398 -3.45 -43.90 17.54
C ASN A 398 -3.76 -42.57 18.26
N VAL A 399 -2.80 -42.04 19.04
CA VAL A 399 -2.97 -40.81 19.85
C VAL A 399 -3.46 -39.60 19.04
N CYS A 400 -3.03 -39.45 17.79
CA CYS A 400 -3.44 -38.35 16.91
C CYS A 400 -4.73 -38.60 16.11
N GLU A 401 -5.34 -39.79 16.22
CA GLU A 401 -6.55 -40.18 15.48
C GLU A 401 -7.83 -40.10 16.34
N GLY A 402 -7.76 -39.44 17.50
CA GLY A 402 -8.92 -39.20 18.38
C GLY A 402 -9.22 -40.34 19.35
N SER A 403 -8.18 -41.01 19.84
CA SER A 403 -8.33 -42.19 20.69
C SER A 403 -8.82 -41.87 22.10
N PRO A 404 -9.72 -42.68 22.69
CA PRO A 404 -10.27 -42.43 24.03
C PRO A 404 -9.25 -42.46 25.18
N GLY A 405 -8.00 -42.89 24.91
CA GLY A 405 -6.89 -42.90 25.87
C GLY A 405 -5.80 -41.85 25.60
N ALA A 406 -6.01 -40.92 24.67
CA ALA A 406 -5.08 -39.83 24.45
C ALA A 406 -5.24 -38.79 25.57
N HIS A 407 -4.30 -38.77 26.51
CA HIS A 407 -4.21 -37.74 27.55
C HIS A 407 -2.91 -36.93 27.40
N PRO A 408 -2.89 -35.67 27.83
CA PRO A 408 -1.64 -34.91 27.94
C PRO A 408 -0.64 -35.61 28.88
N TRP A 409 0.65 -35.40 28.64
CA TRP A 409 1.70 -35.95 29.52
C TRP A 409 1.86 -35.08 30.77
N ASP A 410 1.54 -35.65 31.94
CA ASP A 410 1.50 -34.94 33.23
C ASP A 410 2.80 -34.21 33.59
N GLN A 411 3.96 -34.79 33.25
CA GLN A 411 5.27 -34.21 33.60
C GLN A 411 5.81 -33.21 32.57
N GLY A 412 5.21 -33.15 31.39
CA GLY A 412 5.76 -32.37 30.27
C GLY A 412 5.75 -30.86 30.52
N SER A 413 4.69 -30.36 31.16
CA SER A 413 4.61 -28.96 31.59
C SER A 413 5.69 -28.59 32.62
N THR A 414 6.03 -29.52 33.52
CA THR A 414 7.07 -29.34 34.53
C THR A 414 8.45 -29.37 33.88
N LEU A 415 8.72 -30.37 33.03
CA LEU A 415 9.98 -30.48 32.30
C LEU A 415 10.24 -29.23 31.45
N TYR A 416 9.22 -28.70 30.77
CA TYR A 416 9.33 -27.45 30.03
C TYR A 416 9.80 -26.27 30.90
N GLN A 417 9.33 -26.15 32.15
CA GLN A 417 9.80 -25.07 33.04
C GLN A 417 11.28 -25.21 33.39
N PHE A 418 11.77 -26.44 33.56
CA PHE A 418 13.20 -26.69 33.80
C PHE A 418 14.03 -26.40 32.54
N ILE A 419 13.58 -26.80 31.35
CA ILE A 419 14.25 -26.44 30.09
C ILE A 419 14.31 -24.92 29.93
N LYS A 420 13.24 -24.21 30.27
CA LYS A 420 13.20 -22.73 30.23
C LYS A 420 14.15 -22.07 31.24
N GLN A 421 14.52 -22.77 32.31
CA GLN A 421 15.47 -22.30 33.32
C GLN A 421 16.91 -22.77 33.06
N ALA A 422 17.12 -23.59 32.03
CA ALA A 422 18.43 -24.11 31.68
C ALA A 422 19.44 -22.97 31.50
N ASN A 423 20.59 -23.14 32.12
CA ASN A 423 21.72 -22.23 32.04
C ASN A 423 23.02 -23.02 31.88
N GLY A 424 23.76 -22.75 30.81
CA GLY A 424 25.05 -23.40 30.57
C GLY A 424 25.67 -23.03 29.23
N PRO A 425 26.91 -23.48 28.97
CA PRO A 425 27.61 -23.16 27.75
C PRO A 425 26.93 -23.81 26.54
N GLY A 426 26.84 -23.04 25.45
CA GLY A 426 26.36 -23.48 24.13
C GLY A 426 27.38 -23.18 23.03
N ALA A 427 27.13 -23.71 21.83
CA ALA A 427 27.95 -23.54 20.65
C ALA A 427 27.68 -22.22 19.90
N VAL A 428 26.45 -21.71 19.93
CA VAL A 428 26.10 -20.39 19.37
C VAL A 428 26.40 -19.28 20.38
N ALA A 429 25.83 -19.43 21.57
CA ALA A 429 25.96 -18.52 22.70
C ALA A 429 25.66 -19.31 23.99
N ASP A 430 25.87 -18.68 25.14
CA ASP A 430 25.45 -19.27 26.41
C ASP A 430 23.92 -19.45 26.43
N ILE A 431 23.49 -20.66 26.78
CA ILE A 431 22.09 -21.06 26.76
C ILE A 431 21.41 -20.41 27.95
N SER A 432 20.53 -19.45 27.67
CA SER A 432 19.68 -18.82 28.67
C SER A 432 18.41 -18.30 28.01
N PHE A 433 17.27 -18.41 28.69
CA PHE A 433 15.98 -18.04 28.12
C PHE A 433 15.30 -16.93 28.91
N ASN A 434 14.61 -16.05 28.18
CA ASN A 434 13.77 -15.02 28.75
C ASN A 434 12.39 -15.57 29.17
N SER A 435 11.54 -14.68 29.71
CA SER A 435 10.18 -15.04 30.13
C SER A 435 9.28 -15.57 29.00
N ARG A 436 9.65 -15.35 27.73
CA ARG A 436 8.94 -15.83 26.53
C ARG A 436 9.54 -17.10 25.93
N ALA A 437 10.46 -17.77 26.63
CA ALA A 437 11.15 -18.97 26.16
C ALA A 437 11.89 -18.78 24.82
N ALA A 438 12.41 -17.57 24.61
CA ALA A 438 13.37 -17.23 23.55
C ALA A 438 14.72 -16.85 24.21
N PRO A 439 15.82 -16.77 23.44
CA PRO A 439 17.13 -16.43 24.00
C PRO A 439 17.10 -15.11 24.78
N MET A 440 17.85 -15.05 25.89
CA MET A 440 17.94 -13.85 26.72
C MET A 440 18.78 -12.76 26.05
N GLU A 441 19.94 -13.13 25.52
CA GLU A 441 20.82 -12.23 24.78
C GLU A 441 20.50 -12.23 23.29
N ASN A 442 20.36 -11.04 22.70
CA ASN A 442 20.09 -10.84 21.28
C ASN A 442 21.26 -10.09 20.65
N MET A 443 22.28 -10.84 20.24
CA MET A 443 23.48 -10.31 19.57
C MET A 443 23.54 -10.82 18.13
N PHE A 444 23.94 -9.96 17.20
CA PHE A 444 24.08 -10.29 15.79
C PHE A 444 25.44 -9.83 15.27
N ASP A 445 26.17 -10.74 14.65
CA ASP A 445 27.40 -10.42 13.93
C ASP A 445 27.08 -9.89 12.53
N VAL A 446 27.66 -8.74 12.18
CA VAL A 446 27.60 -8.23 10.82
C VAL A 446 28.74 -8.84 10.02
N VAL A 447 28.40 -9.63 9.01
CA VAL A 447 29.37 -10.37 8.20
C VAL A 447 29.34 -9.91 6.75
N ASN A 448 30.52 -9.67 6.18
CA ASN A 448 30.70 -9.21 4.81
C ASN A 448 31.38 -10.29 3.95
N LEU A 449 30.80 -10.62 2.80
CA LEU A 449 31.39 -11.55 1.84
C LEU A 449 32.49 -10.87 1.02
N ARG A 450 33.75 -11.20 1.29
CA ARG A 450 34.94 -10.69 0.58
C ARG A 450 35.53 -11.75 -0.34
N LYS A 451 36.53 -11.36 -1.16
CA LYS A 451 37.25 -12.28 -2.07
C LYS A 451 37.88 -13.49 -1.36
N LYS A 452 38.28 -13.33 -0.09
CA LYS A 452 38.91 -14.39 0.73
C LYS A 452 37.89 -15.23 1.51
N GLY A 453 36.59 -14.90 1.45
CA GLY A 453 35.54 -15.52 2.26
C GLY A 453 34.75 -14.52 3.09
N MET A 454 33.94 -15.04 4.00
CA MET A 454 33.16 -14.27 4.96
C MET A 454 34.09 -13.64 6.01
N ALA A 455 33.96 -12.34 6.26
CA ALA A 455 34.69 -11.61 7.28
C ALA A 455 33.72 -10.84 8.19
N LYS A 456 33.89 -10.95 9.50
CA LYS A 456 33.15 -10.14 10.47
C LYS A 456 33.59 -8.68 10.34
N VAL A 457 32.63 -7.76 10.25
CA VAL A 457 32.88 -6.33 10.09
C VAL A 457 32.26 -5.47 11.20
N GLY A 458 31.49 -6.08 12.09
CA GLY A 458 30.88 -5.42 13.24
C GLY A 458 29.94 -6.33 14.00
N GLU A 459 29.30 -5.75 15.01
CA GLU A 459 28.37 -6.40 15.92
C GLU A 459 27.16 -5.49 16.15
N TRP A 460 26.02 -6.10 16.45
CA TRP A 460 24.82 -5.39 16.86
C TRP A 460 24.22 -6.05 18.08
N SER A 461 23.91 -5.25 19.10
CA SER A 461 23.14 -5.65 20.27
C SER A 461 22.03 -4.65 20.55
N GLU A 462 21.01 -5.06 21.32
CA GLU A 462 19.91 -4.15 21.69
C GLU A 462 20.37 -3.01 22.60
N GLU A 463 21.40 -3.23 23.43
CA GLU A 463 21.90 -2.24 24.40
C GLU A 463 22.90 -1.26 23.78
N GLU A 464 23.84 -1.75 22.97
CA GLU A 464 24.93 -0.93 22.42
C GLU A 464 24.65 -0.41 21.01
N GLY A 465 23.65 -0.99 20.33
CA GLY A 465 23.35 -0.67 18.93
C GLY A 465 24.37 -1.26 17.96
N LEU A 466 24.54 -0.63 16.79
CA LEU A 466 25.45 -1.13 15.75
C LEU A 466 26.86 -0.56 15.92
N THR A 467 27.84 -1.44 16.08
CA THR A 467 29.27 -1.13 16.05
C THR A 467 29.89 -1.74 14.79
N LEU A 468 30.69 -0.98 14.05
CA LEU A 468 31.40 -1.46 12.86
C LEU A 468 32.91 -1.28 13.09
N ASP A 469 33.62 -2.40 13.17
CA ASP A 469 35.07 -2.44 13.43
C ASP A 469 35.88 -2.29 12.15
N GLU A 470 35.32 -2.73 11.02
CA GLU A 470 35.98 -2.68 9.72
C GLU A 470 35.11 -2.02 8.64
N HIS A 471 35.78 -1.56 7.58
CA HIS A 471 35.08 -1.05 6.40
C HIS A 471 34.30 -2.17 5.68
N VAL A 472 33.04 -1.88 5.39
CA VAL A 472 32.16 -2.70 4.57
C VAL A 472 32.61 -2.58 3.10
N VAL A 473 32.77 -3.73 2.44
CA VAL A 473 33.02 -3.79 0.99
C VAL A 473 31.69 -4.11 0.30
N PHE A 474 31.26 -3.23 -0.60
CA PHE A 474 30.02 -3.38 -1.36
C PHE A 474 30.27 -4.07 -2.71
N MET A 475 29.18 -4.34 -3.44
CA MET A 475 29.24 -5.01 -4.74
C MET A 475 30.12 -4.22 -5.73
N GLY A 476 30.84 -4.96 -6.58
CA GLY A 476 31.92 -4.40 -7.41
C GLY A 476 33.24 -4.18 -6.66
N GLY A 477 33.34 -4.49 -5.37
CA GLY A 477 34.59 -4.42 -4.60
C GLY A 477 34.97 -3.00 -4.17
N THR A 478 33.98 -2.12 -4.02
CA THR A 478 34.18 -0.73 -3.59
C THR A 478 33.81 -0.55 -2.13
N THR A 479 34.53 0.32 -1.42
CA THR A 479 34.15 0.78 -0.07
C THR A 479 33.20 1.97 -0.10
N LYS A 480 32.96 2.54 -1.29
CA LYS A 480 31.96 3.60 -1.49
C LYS A 480 30.57 3.02 -1.28
N VAL A 481 29.84 3.60 -0.33
CA VAL A 481 28.44 3.25 -0.03
C VAL A 481 27.60 3.47 -1.30
N PRO A 482 26.87 2.45 -1.78
CA PRO A 482 25.87 2.61 -2.83
C PRO A 482 24.82 3.61 -2.36
N VAL A 483 24.74 4.76 -3.02
CA VAL A 483 23.72 5.76 -2.71
C VAL A 483 22.52 5.44 -3.59
N ASP A 484 21.38 5.09 -2.99
CA ASP A 484 20.10 4.96 -3.71
C ASP A 484 19.47 6.33 -3.97
N SER A 485 20.29 7.29 -4.42
CA SER A 485 19.81 8.57 -4.90
C SER A 485 19.38 8.37 -6.35
N SER A 486 18.12 7.98 -6.56
CA SER A 486 17.53 8.02 -7.91
C SER A 486 17.50 9.42 -8.52
N TYR A 487 17.92 10.45 -7.77
CA TYR A 487 18.05 11.83 -8.19
C TYR A 487 19.36 12.13 -8.92
N ASP A 488 20.31 11.18 -8.96
CA ASP A 488 21.52 11.38 -9.74
C ASP A 488 21.22 11.15 -11.24
N LEU A 489 20.80 12.25 -11.87
CA LEU A 489 20.64 12.34 -13.31
C LEU A 489 21.97 12.69 -14.02
N ASN A 490 23.09 12.80 -13.28
CA ASN A 490 24.38 13.14 -13.85
C ASN A 490 24.72 12.21 -15.02
N ASN A 491 24.92 12.81 -16.19
CA ASN A 491 25.35 12.13 -17.41
C ASN A 491 24.37 11.06 -17.94
N LYS A 492 23.09 11.10 -17.54
CA LYS A 492 22.02 10.29 -18.15
C LYS A 492 21.37 11.04 -19.30
N THR A 493 20.99 10.34 -20.37
CA THR A 493 20.23 10.91 -21.48
C THR A 493 18.75 10.58 -21.33
N LEU A 494 17.90 11.57 -21.09
CA LEU A 494 16.45 11.44 -20.98
C LEU A 494 15.77 11.58 -22.35
N MET A 495 14.82 10.71 -22.66
CA MET A 495 13.97 10.81 -23.83
C MET A 495 12.76 11.71 -23.51
N VAL A 496 12.68 12.87 -24.17
CA VAL A 496 11.64 13.87 -23.93
C VAL A 496 10.65 13.89 -25.09
N THR A 497 9.40 13.55 -24.83
CA THR A 497 8.31 13.68 -25.81
C THR A 497 7.63 15.03 -25.68
N THR A 498 7.18 15.59 -26.81
CA THR A 498 6.60 16.93 -26.84
C THR A 498 5.58 17.14 -27.96
N ILE A 499 4.86 18.27 -27.92
CA ILE A 499 3.86 18.69 -28.89
C ILE A 499 4.10 20.17 -29.27
N LEU A 500 3.82 20.54 -30.52
CA LEU A 500 3.98 21.91 -31.00
C LEU A 500 2.85 22.80 -30.52
N GLU A 501 3.17 23.85 -29.77
CA GLU A 501 2.21 24.85 -29.32
C GLU A 501 2.91 26.20 -29.11
N ARG A 502 2.41 27.25 -29.78
CA ARG A 502 2.96 28.61 -29.62
C ARG A 502 2.38 29.26 -28.35
N PRO A 503 3.17 29.94 -27.50
CA PRO A 503 4.62 30.23 -27.60
C PRO A 503 5.53 29.24 -26.83
N PHE A 504 5.01 28.09 -26.40
CA PHE A 504 5.70 27.16 -25.51
C PHE A 504 6.77 26.33 -26.22
N ILE A 505 6.44 25.78 -27.40
CA ILE A 505 7.28 24.89 -28.19
C ILE A 505 7.01 25.13 -29.67
N MET A 506 8.03 25.60 -30.37
CA MET A 506 8.01 26.05 -31.75
C MET A 506 9.20 25.46 -32.50
N ILE A 507 9.04 25.25 -33.80
CA ILE A 507 10.16 24.85 -34.67
C ILE A 507 10.88 26.12 -35.12
N ARG A 508 12.21 26.17 -34.95
CA ARG A 508 13.04 27.27 -35.45
C ARG A 508 13.04 27.27 -36.97
N SER A 509 13.08 28.46 -37.56
CA SER A 509 13.01 28.63 -39.02
C SER A 509 14.26 28.15 -39.79
N ASP A 510 15.38 27.90 -39.10
CA ASP A 510 16.65 27.52 -39.72
C ASP A 510 16.67 26.01 -40.10
N PRO A 511 16.78 25.66 -41.41
CA PRO A 511 16.78 24.27 -41.86
C PRO A 511 18.03 23.47 -41.49
N GLU A 512 19.13 24.11 -41.11
CA GLU A 512 20.40 23.41 -40.84
C GLU A 512 20.48 22.80 -39.43
N LEU A 513 19.59 23.21 -38.53
CA LEU A 513 19.57 22.74 -37.15
C LEU A 513 19.12 21.27 -37.07
N LYS A 514 19.84 20.46 -36.29
CA LYS A 514 19.56 19.03 -36.09
C LYS A 514 19.43 18.70 -34.60
N GLY A 515 18.64 17.68 -34.29
CA GLY A 515 18.44 17.23 -32.91
C GLY A 515 17.56 18.18 -32.10
N ASN A 516 18.02 18.53 -30.89
CA ASN A 516 17.28 19.34 -29.92
C ASN A 516 17.19 20.81 -30.30
N ASP A 517 18.22 21.34 -30.98
CA ASP A 517 18.32 22.77 -31.33
C ASP A 517 17.26 23.23 -32.35
N ARG A 518 16.51 22.29 -32.94
CA ARG A 518 15.40 22.56 -33.84
C ARG A 518 14.19 23.20 -33.14
N PHE A 519 14.12 23.09 -31.81
CA PHE A 519 13.00 23.58 -31.03
C PHE A 519 13.37 24.84 -30.27
N GLU A 520 12.41 25.74 -30.11
CA GLU A 520 12.48 26.95 -29.29
C GLU A 520 11.17 27.17 -28.52
N GLY A 521 11.21 27.95 -27.45
CA GLY A 521 10.04 28.32 -26.66
C GLY A 521 10.22 28.07 -25.17
N MET A 522 9.24 28.50 -24.38
CA MET A 522 9.30 28.50 -22.91
C MET A 522 9.65 27.13 -22.30
N CYS A 523 9.07 26.03 -22.82
CA CYS A 523 9.35 24.70 -22.28
C CYS A 523 10.78 24.22 -22.60
N ILE A 524 11.33 24.66 -23.74
CA ILE A 524 12.70 24.33 -24.14
C ILE A 524 13.70 25.07 -23.25
N ASP A 525 13.45 26.35 -22.99
CA ASP A 525 14.27 27.15 -22.07
C ASP A 525 14.25 26.58 -20.65
N LEU A 526 13.07 26.16 -20.17
CA LEU A 526 12.95 25.47 -18.88
C LEU A 526 13.73 24.16 -18.84
N LEU A 527 13.64 23.32 -19.89
CA LEU A 527 14.42 22.08 -19.98
C LEU A 527 15.93 22.36 -19.97
N ASN A 528 16.38 23.42 -20.64
CA ASN A 528 17.79 23.81 -20.66
C ASN A 528 18.29 24.28 -19.28
N GLU A 529 17.49 25.00 -18.51
CA GLU A 529 17.83 25.40 -17.14
C GLU A 529 17.83 24.20 -16.17
N LEU A 530 16.88 23.28 -16.34
CA LEU A 530 16.88 22.00 -15.61
C LEU A 530 18.12 21.16 -15.96
N GLN A 531 18.49 21.12 -17.24
CA GLN A 531 19.68 20.40 -17.72
C GLN A 531 20.95 20.91 -17.03
N LYS A 532 21.12 22.23 -16.89
CA LYS A 532 22.27 22.83 -16.19
C LYS A 532 22.27 22.54 -14.69
N SER A 533 21.10 22.58 -14.06
CA SER A 533 20.96 22.43 -12.60
C SER A 533 21.10 20.98 -12.13
N LEU A 534 20.62 20.03 -12.93
CA LEU A 534 20.59 18.60 -12.60
C LEU A 534 21.61 17.77 -13.41
N ASN A 535 22.34 18.41 -14.34
CA ASN A 535 23.44 17.86 -15.14
C ASN A 535 23.12 16.55 -15.90
N PHE A 536 21.90 16.48 -16.44
CA PHE A 536 21.48 15.44 -17.37
C PHE A 536 21.70 15.86 -18.83
N GLN A 537 21.52 14.94 -19.76
CA GLN A 537 21.37 15.21 -21.18
C GLN A 537 19.94 14.82 -21.57
N TYR A 538 19.36 15.42 -22.61
CA TYR A 538 18.06 14.99 -23.10
C TYR A 538 18.04 14.89 -24.61
N LYS A 539 17.08 14.14 -25.15
CA LYS A 539 16.77 14.08 -26.59
C LYS A 539 15.28 14.32 -26.76
N ILE A 540 14.94 15.43 -27.42
CA ILE A 540 13.55 15.83 -27.62
C ILE A 540 13.01 15.38 -28.98
N TYR A 541 11.78 14.90 -28.99
CA TYR A 541 11.07 14.51 -30.21
C TYR A 541 9.57 14.77 -30.12
N LEU A 542 8.91 14.88 -31.27
CA LEU A 542 7.47 15.14 -31.36
C LEU A 542 6.68 13.84 -31.20
N VAL A 543 5.59 13.92 -30.45
CA VAL A 543 4.64 12.83 -30.31
C VAL A 543 4.07 12.45 -31.69
N PRO A 544 4.10 11.16 -32.10
CA PRO A 544 3.74 10.76 -33.46
C PRO A 544 2.29 11.06 -33.86
N ASP A 545 1.36 11.03 -32.91
CA ASP A 545 -0.07 11.22 -33.14
C ASP A 545 -0.54 12.68 -32.98
N GLY A 546 0.35 13.58 -32.55
CA GLY A 546 0.05 14.99 -32.33
C GLY A 546 -1.00 15.27 -31.25
N LYS A 547 -1.23 14.35 -30.29
CA LYS A 547 -2.25 14.51 -29.24
C LYS A 547 -1.64 14.62 -27.85
N PHE A 548 -2.31 15.35 -26.95
CA PHE A 548 -1.92 15.46 -25.55
C PHE A 548 -2.11 14.17 -24.76
N GLY A 549 -3.14 13.39 -25.10
CA GLY A 549 -3.50 12.16 -24.41
C GLY A 549 -4.87 12.25 -23.73
N SER A 550 -5.79 11.46 -24.24
CA SER A 550 -7.16 11.28 -23.76
C SER A 550 -7.46 9.79 -23.67
N GLN A 551 -8.17 9.37 -22.63
CA GLN A 551 -8.65 8.00 -22.53
C GLN A 551 -9.82 7.78 -23.47
N ASP A 552 -9.80 6.67 -24.20
CA ASP A 552 -10.96 6.20 -24.94
C ASP A 552 -11.99 5.60 -23.95
N PRO A 553 -13.24 6.12 -23.90
CA PRO A 553 -14.24 5.66 -22.94
C PRO A 553 -14.69 4.21 -23.15
N ILE A 554 -14.45 3.61 -24.32
CA ILE A 554 -14.89 2.24 -24.63
C ILE A 554 -13.80 1.23 -24.33
N THR A 555 -12.59 1.48 -24.82
CA THR A 555 -11.45 0.56 -24.70
C THR A 555 -10.68 0.76 -23.39
N GLY A 556 -10.81 1.93 -22.77
CA GLY A 556 -10.02 2.32 -21.60
C GLY A 556 -8.56 2.65 -21.92
N GLU A 557 -8.15 2.60 -23.20
CA GLU A 557 -6.77 2.86 -23.61
C GLU A 557 -6.49 4.36 -23.72
N TRP A 558 -5.23 4.73 -23.42
CA TRP A 558 -4.72 6.09 -23.55
C TRP A 558 -4.02 6.28 -24.90
N ASN A 559 -4.05 7.52 -25.42
CA ASN A 559 -3.28 7.94 -26.60
C ASN A 559 -2.32 9.10 -26.24
N GLY A 560 -1.67 9.69 -27.24
CA GLY A 560 -0.90 10.92 -27.11
C GLY A 560 0.34 10.83 -26.24
N LEU A 561 0.74 11.98 -25.70
CA LEU A 561 1.86 12.10 -24.76
C LEU A 561 1.70 11.16 -23.55
N VAL A 562 0.48 11.04 -23.03
CA VAL A 562 0.19 10.15 -21.87
C VAL A 562 0.51 8.69 -22.20
N ARG A 563 0.17 8.22 -23.41
CA ARG A 563 0.46 6.84 -23.81
C ARG A 563 1.96 6.58 -23.95
N GLU A 564 2.72 7.52 -24.52
CA GLU A 564 4.17 7.35 -24.64
C GLU A 564 4.88 7.27 -23.29
N LEU A 565 4.38 7.97 -22.27
CA LEU A 565 4.87 7.86 -20.90
C LEU A 565 4.51 6.51 -20.27
N LEU A 566 3.28 6.03 -20.48
CA LEU A 566 2.83 4.72 -19.97
C LEU A 566 3.61 3.56 -20.58
N ASP A 567 3.91 3.64 -21.87
CA ASP A 567 4.70 2.63 -22.58
C ASP A 567 6.22 2.76 -22.30
N ALA A 568 6.64 3.69 -21.43
CA ALA A 568 8.04 4.00 -21.12
C ALA A 568 8.90 4.28 -22.36
N LYS A 569 8.27 4.81 -23.42
CA LYS A 569 8.96 5.22 -24.65
C LYS A 569 9.59 6.61 -24.49
N ALA A 570 8.96 7.45 -23.68
CA ALA A 570 9.49 8.72 -23.20
C ALA A 570 9.67 8.65 -21.68
N ASP A 571 10.75 9.25 -21.18
CA ASP A 571 11.01 9.39 -19.74
C ASP A 571 10.31 10.63 -19.16
N LEU A 572 10.10 11.65 -20.00
CA LEU A 572 9.50 12.92 -19.63
C LEU A 572 8.65 13.47 -20.78
N ALA A 573 7.51 14.07 -20.46
CA ALA A 573 6.74 14.87 -21.41
C ALA A 573 6.88 16.35 -21.05
N ALA A 574 7.42 17.14 -21.97
CA ALA A 574 7.54 18.58 -21.82
C ALA A 574 6.52 19.28 -22.73
N ALA A 575 5.42 19.73 -22.15
CA ALA A 575 4.32 20.39 -22.86
C ALA A 575 3.45 21.20 -21.88
N THR A 576 2.48 21.90 -22.42
CA THR A 576 1.32 22.56 -21.77
C THR A 576 0.25 21.55 -21.32
N LEU A 577 0.68 20.42 -20.74
CA LEU A 577 -0.24 19.35 -20.37
C LEU A 577 -1.06 19.73 -19.13
N THR A 578 -2.38 19.91 -19.30
CA THR A 578 -3.29 20.20 -18.19
C THR A 578 -3.33 19.05 -17.18
N ILE A 579 -3.16 19.37 -15.90
CA ILE A 579 -3.30 18.45 -14.78
C ILE A 579 -4.79 18.17 -14.57
N SER A 580 -5.24 16.96 -14.90
CA SER A 580 -6.60 16.48 -14.64
C SER A 580 -6.60 15.26 -13.72
N TYR A 581 -7.72 14.99 -13.04
CA TYR A 581 -7.85 13.84 -12.15
C TYR A 581 -7.59 12.51 -12.88
N GLU A 582 -8.16 12.34 -14.08
CA GLU A 582 -7.97 11.13 -14.90
C GLU A 582 -6.51 10.88 -15.24
N ARG A 583 -5.75 11.94 -15.57
CA ARG A 583 -4.31 11.81 -15.90
C ARG A 583 -3.47 11.53 -14.66
N LEU A 584 -3.81 12.13 -13.51
CA LEU A 584 -3.10 11.90 -12.24
C LEU A 584 -3.18 10.45 -11.75
N GLN A 585 -4.19 9.69 -12.16
CA GLN A 585 -4.31 8.27 -11.82
C GLN A 585 -3.30 7.38 -12.56
N VAL A 586 -2.81 7.83 -13.73
CA VAL A 586 -1.98 7.01 -14.62
C VAL A 586 -0.56 7.55 -14.79
N ILE A 587 -0.36 8.85 -14.61
CA ILE A 587 0.96 9.50 -14.70
C ILE A 587 1.16 10.47 -13.52
N SER A 588 2.42 10.70 -13.18
CA SER A 588 2.81 11.68 -12.17
C SER A 588 3.07 13.05 -12.79
N PHE A 589 2.69 14.12 -12.08
CA PHE A 589 2.95 15.50 -12.47
C PHE A 589 3.91 16.19 -11.50
N THR A 590 4.65 17.16 -12.00
CA THR A 590 5.36 18.12 -11.16
C THR A 590 4.37 19.08 -10.50
N GLN A 591 4.88 19.96 -9.64
CA GLN A 591 4.11 21.16 -9.30
C GLN A 591 3.79 21.95 -10.58
N PRO A 592 2.59 22.57 -10.66
CA PRO A 592 2.23 23.39 -11.80
C PRO A 592 3.21 24.56 -11.92
N TYR A 593 3.75 24.78 -13.12
CA TYR A 593 4.66 25.89 -13.41
C TYR A 593 3.93 27.14 -13.94
N LEU A 594 2.64 27.01 -14.28
CA LEU A 594 1.81 28.08 -14.80
C LEU A 594 0.35 27.84 -14.37
N ASP A 595 -0.21 28.78 -13.62
CA ASP A 595 -1.61 28.77 -13.24
C ASP A 595 -2.44 29.47 -14.32
N LEU A 596 -3.30 28.73 -15.01
CA LEU A 596 -4.16 29.24 -16.07
C LEU A 596 -5.63 29.17 -15.65
N GLY A 597 -6.35 30.26 -15.89
CA GLY A 597 -7.81 30.33 -15.83
C GLY A 597 -8.42 30.38 -17.23
N MET A 598 -9.64 29.87 -17.39
CA MET A 598 -10.39 30.02 -18.63
C MET A 598 -10.86 31.47 -18.78
N SER A 599 -10.62 32.08 -19.94
CA SER A 599 -11.14 33.40 -20.30
C SER A 599 -11.74 33.38 -21.70
N ILE A 600 -12.70 34.27 -21.96
CA ILE A 600 -13.33 34.40 -23.26
C ILE A 600 -12.71 35.60 -23.95
N LEU A 601 -12.08 35.37 -25.10
CA LEU A 601 -11.59 36.44 -25.96
C LEU A 601 -12.71 36.85 -26.93
N MET A 602 -13.17 38.09 -26.83
CA MET A 602 -14.12 38.67 -27.78
C MET A 602 -13.45 39.79 -28.57
N ARG A 603 -13.81 39.91 -29.83
CA ARG A 603 -13.39 41.06 -30.65
C ARG A 603 -14.03 42.32 -30.07
N SER A 604 -13.19 43.30 -29.69
CA SER A 604 -13.68 44.63 -29.34
C SER A 604 -14.39 45.27 -30.55
N GLN A 605 -15.57 45.84 -30.33
CA GLN A 605 -16.26 46.67 -31.33
C GLN A 605 -16.10 48.13 -30.94
N ASP A 606 -15.52 48.94 -31.82
CA ASP A 606 -15.47 50.39 -31.62
C ASP A 606 -16.86 50.98 -31.81
N PRO A 607 -17.42 51.72 -30.83
CA PRO A 607 -18.75 52.32 -30.97
C PRO A 607 -18.70 53.40 -32.06
N LYS A 608 -19.56 53.29 -33.08
CA LYS A 608 -19.74 54.35 -34.08
C LYS A 608 -20.28 55.59 -33.38
N LYS A 609 -19.49 56.67 -33.34
CA LYS A 609 -19.91 57.95 -32.74
C LYS A 609 -20.76 58.72 -33.77
N ASN A 610 -22.06 58.83 -33.52
CA ASN A 610 -22.94 59.71 -34.29
C ASN A 610 -22.95 61.11 -33.64
N LEU A 611 -22.52 62.14 -34.39
CA LEU A 611 -22.48 63.53 -33.89
C LEU A 611 -23.89 64.12 -33.64
N PHE A 612 -24.91 63.58 -34.30
CA PHE A 612 -26.30 64.01 -34.17
C PHE A 612 -27.16 63.08 -33.29
N ALA A 613 -26.53 62.21 -32.49
CA ALA A 613 -27.26 61.28 -31.61
C ALA A 613 -28.18 61.99 -30.60
N PHE A 614 -28.00 63.29 -30.36
CA PHE A 614 -28.90 64.09 -29.53
C PHE A 614 -30.27 64.36 -30.18
N LEU A 615 -30.40 64.22 -31.51
CA LEU A 615 -31.67 64.35 -32.23
C LEU A 615 -32.46 63.02 -32.28
N ASP A 616 -31.77 61.88 -32.10
CA ASP A 616 -32.35 60.53 -32.12
C ASP A 616 -33.50 60.28 -31.12
N PRO A 617 -33.58 60.94 -29.93
CA PRO A 617 -34.68 60.72 -28.99
C PRO A 617 -36.06 61.06 -29.54
N PHE A 618 -36.16 61.90 -30.58
CA PHE A 618 -37.42 62.31 -31.20
C PHE A 618 -37.45 61.99 -32.70
N SER A 619 -38.61 61.60 -33.22
CA SER A 619 -38.76 61.33 -34.65
C SER A 619 -38.60 62.63 -35.47
N PRO A 620 -38.08 62.53 -36.71
CA PRO A 620 -38.01 63.69 -37.62
C PRO A 620 -39.37 64.37 -37.82
N ASP A 621 -40.45 63.60 -37.80
CA ASP A 621 -41.82 64.11 -37.92
C ASP A 621 -42.20 65.03 -36.75
N LEU A 622 -41.77 64.69 -35.52
CA LEU A 622 -42.01 65.52 -34.33
C LEU A 622 -41.24 66.84 -34.43
N TRP A 623 -39.99 66.80 -34.91
CA TRP A 623 -39.18 68.00 -35.14
C TRP A 623 -39.83 68.94 -36.16
N ILE A 624 -40.35 68.39 -37.25
CA ILE A 624 -41.10 69.17 -38.26
C ILE A 624 -42.39 69.73 -37.64
N ALA A 625 -43.10 68.95 -36.83
CA ALA A 625 -44.31 69.40 -36.14
C ALA A 625 -44.02 70.57 -35.18
N PHE A 626 -42.89 70.57 -34.46
CA PHE A 626 -42.48 71.70 -33.63
C PHE A 626 -42.30 72.98 -34.45
N VAL A 627 -41.54 72.91 -35.55
CA VAL A 627 -41.31 74.07 -36.42
C VAL A 627 -42.61 74.59 -37.03
N LEU A 628 -43.50 73.68 -37.49
CA LEU A 628 -44.81 74.06 -38.02
C LEU A 628 -45.71 74.70 -36.95
N SER A 629 -45.74 74.13 -35.74
CA SER A 629 -46.53 74.67 -34.64
C SER A 629 -46.08 76.09 -34.26
N MET A 630 -44.77 76.34 -34.28
CA MET A 630 -44.20 77.66 -34.04
C MET A 630 -44.71 78.68 -35.06
N ILE A 631 -44.67 78.33 -36.37
CA ILE A 631 -45.17 79.21 -37.44
C ILE A 631 -46.67 79.50 -37.29
N VAL A 632 -47.48 78.48 -36.95
CA VAL A 632 -48.93 78.63 -36.77
C VAL A 632 -49.24 79.58 -35.60
N VAL A 633 -48.53 79.44 -34.48
CA VAL A 633 -48.68 80.33 -33.32
C VAL A 633 -48.27 81.76 -33.67
N SER A 634 -47.16 81.95 -34.37
CA SER A 634 -46.71 83.27 -34.83
C SER A 634 -47.75 83.96 -35.71
N PHE A 635 -48.32 83.22 -36.67
CA PHE A 635 -49.38 83.74 -37.54
C PHE A 635 -50.66 84.03 -36.75
N GLY A 636 -51.04 83.15 -35.81
CA GLY A 636 -52.21 83.33 -34.96
C GLY A 636 -52.13 84.59 -34.09
N VAL A 637 -50.98 84.83 -33.46
CA VAL A 637 -50.74 86.05 -32.65
C VAL A 637 -50.80 87.31 -33.52
N TRP A 638 -50.14 87.29 -34.69
CA TRP A 638 -50.20 88.40 -35.64
C TRP A 638 -51.63 88.67 -36.14
N PHE A 639 -52.36 87.61 -36.51
CA PHE A 639 -53.73 87.70 -36.98
C PHE A 639 -54.66 88.27 -35.91
N CYS A 640 -54.60 87.74 -34.69
CA CYS A 640 -55.37 88.25 -33.55
C CYS A 640 -55.02 89.71 -33.24
N SER A 641 -53.74 90.10 -33.28
CA SER A 641 -53.32 91.49 -33.07
C SER A 641 -53.81 92.43 -34.17
N THR A 642 -53.88 91.96 -35.42
CA THR A 642 -54.30 92.77 -36.57
C THR A 642 -55.81 93.04 -36.55
N PHE A 643 -56.62 92.04 -36.19
CA PHE A 643 -58.09 92.13 -36.23
C PHE A 643 -58.73 92.41 -34.87
N SER A 644 -57.97 92.40 -33.76
CA SER A 644 -58.51 92.75 -32.45
C SER A 644 -58.94 94.22 -32.43
N PRO A 645 -60.13 94.55 -31.87
CA PRO A 645 -60.55 95.93 -31.66
C PRO A 645 -59.59 96.72 -30.76
N TYR A 646 -58.82 96.03 -29.91
CA TYR A 646 -57.81 96.60 -29.02
C TYR A 646 -56.37 96.52 -29.57
N GLY A 647 -56.18 95.94 -30.76
CA GLY A 647 -54.89 95.89 -31.45
C GLY A 647 -54.55 97.21 -32.16
N HIS A 648 -53.34 97.32 -32.73
CA HIS A 648 -52.87 98.56 -33.36
C HIS A 648 -53.85 99.14 -34.40
N TYR A 649 -54.41 98.30 -35.27
CA TYR A 649 -55.39 98.72 -36.28
C TYR A 649 -56.80 98.95 -35.72
N GLY A 650 -57.20 98.20 -34.69
CA GLY A 650 -58.50 98.38 -34.02
C GLY A 650 -58.57 99.67 -33.20
N ALA A 651 -57.50 99.96 -32.45
CA ALA A 651 -57.32 101.23 -31.73
C ALA A 651 -57.35 102.43 -32.70
N TYR A 652 -56.73 102.28 -33.88
CA TYR A 652 -56.80 103.30 -34.93
C TYR A 652 -58.22 103.49 -35.49
N ALA A 653 -59.01 102.41 -35.63
CA ALA A 653 -60.37 102.46 -36.18
C ALA A 653 -61.44 102.95 -35.18
N GLN A 654 -61.23 102.80 -33.87
CA GLN A 654 -62.15 103.27 -32.81
C GLN A 654 -61.98 104.75 -32.45
N ARG A 655 -61.13 105.48 -33.19
CA ARG A 655 -60.82 106.90 -32.95
C ARG A 655 -62.05 107.78 -33.20
N THR A 656 -62.52 108.45 -32.16
CA THR A 656 -63.66 109.40 -32.23
C THR A 656 -63.25 110.81 -32.70
N ASP A 657 -61.97 111.18 -32.61
CA ASP A 657 -61.43 112.48 -33.05
C ASP A 657 -60.15 112.31 -33.92
N PRO A 658 -60.14 112.74 -35.19
CA PRO A 658 -59.02 112.59 -36.12
C PRO A 658 -57.71 113.31 -35.74
N GLN A 659 -57.70 114.25 -34.78
CA GLN A 659 -56.50 115.04 -34.44
C GLN A 659 -55.78 114.64 -33.12
N ASP A 660 -56.29 113.69 -32.36
CA ASP A 660 -55.68 113.27 -31.08
C ASP A 660 -54.50 112.29 -31.27
N THR A 661 -53.26 112.74 -31.13
CA THR A 661 -52.02 111.95 -31.33
C THR A 661 -51.57 111.16 -30.09
N SER A 662 -52.34 111.15 -29.01
CA SER A 662 -51.99 110.42 -27.78
C SER A 662 -51.94 108.89 -27.92
N GLN A 663 -52.63 108.32 -28.91
CA GLN A 663 -52.55 106.88 -29.24
C GLN A 663 -51.59 106.54 -30.40
N GLU A 664 -50.90 107.53 -30.96
CA GLU A 664 -49.92 107.34 -32.04
C GLU A 664 -48.63 106.65 -31.54
N GLU A 665 -48.38 106.67 -30.23
CA GLU A 665 -47.24 105.99 -29.58
C GLU A 665 -47.45 104.47 -29.35
N LEU A 666 -48.60 103.89 -29.70
CA LEU A 666 -48.78 102.44 -29.67
C LEU A 666 -48.05 101.80 -30.86
N SER A 667 -46.72 101.68 -30.74
CA SER A 667 -45.84 101.03 -31.72
C SER A 667 -46.39 99.66 -32.14
N ASN A 668 -46.36 99.37 -33.45
CA ASN A 668 -46.80 98.08 -34.01
C ASN A 668 -45.80 96.96 -33.63
N ASN A 669 -45.79 96.61 -32.35
CA ASN A 669 -44.81 95.70 -31.75
C ASN A 669 -45.07 94.23 -32.09
N LEU A 670 -46.28 93.90 -32.55
CA LEU A 670 -46.71 92.56 -32.97
C LEU A 670 -46.88 92.47 -34.50
N ASN A 671 -45.90 92.99 -35.25
CA ASN A 671 -45.78 92.69 -36.67
C ASN A 671 -45.41 91.20 -36.87
N LEU A 672 -45.62 90.65 -38.09
CA LEU A 672 -45.42 89.22 -38.37
C LEU A 672 -44.03 88.71 -37.95
N TRP A 673 -42.98 89.53 -38.12
CA TRP A 673 -41.61 89.19 -37.76
C TRP A 673 -41.40 89.14 -36.23
N ASN A 674 -41.95 90.11 -35.51
CA ASN A 674 -41.87 90.15 -34.05
C ASN A 674 -42.74 89.05 -33.43
N SER A 675 -43.89 88.70 -34.01
CA SER A 675 -44.70 87.56 -33.60
C SER A 675 -43.99 86.22 -33.82
N PHE A 676 -43.15 86.12 -34.87
CA PHE A 676 -42.27 84.97 -35.06
C PHE A 676 -41.20 84.87 -33.98
N TRP A 677 -40.49 85.98 -33.73
CA TRP A 677 -39.46 86.03 -32.71
C TRP A 677 -40.00 85.77 -31.30
N PHE A 678 -41.23 86.21 -31.02
CA PHE A 678 -41.95 85.91 -29.78
C PHE A 678 -42.21 84.39 -29.60
N ALA A 679 -42.75 83.72 -30.62
CA ALA A 679 -43.02 82.27 -30.56
C ALA A 679 -41.72 81.45 -30.42
N PHE A 680 -40.66 81.84 -31.15
CA PHE A 680 -39.35 81.20 -31.07
C PHE A 680 -38.70 81.38 -29.69
N SER A 681 -38.73 82.60 -29.14
CA SER A 681 -38.13 82.91 -27.83
C SER A 681 -38.83 82.19 -26.68
N SER A 682 -40.16 82.06 -26.77
CA SER A 682 -40.97 81.27 -25.83
C SER A 682 -40.54 79.81 -25.81
N TRP A 683 -40.36 79.21 -26.99
CA TRP A 683 -39.95 77.80 -27.11
C TRP A 683 -38.50 77.55 -26.64
N MET A 684 -37.59 78.46 -26.96
CA MET A 684 -36.19 78.38 -26.52
C MET A 684 -35.99 78.74 -25.04
N GLN A 685 -37.05 79.10 -24.31
CA GLN A 685 -37.01 79.60 -22.93
C GLN A 685 -36.02 80.77 -22.73
N GLN A 686 -35.79 81.56 -23.78
CA GLN A 686 -34.92 82.73 -23.74
C GLN A 686 -35.80 83.96 -23.43
N MET A 687 -35.85 84.38 -22.15
CA MET A 687 -36.57 85.58 -21.72
C MET A 687 -35.87 86.85 -22.23
N GLY A 688 -36.31 87.36 -23.38
CA GLY A 688 -35.66 88.50 -24.04
C GLY A 688 -36.60 89.48 -24.75
N ILE A 689 -37.89 89.54 -24.39
CA ILE A 689 -38.81 90.55 -24.93
C ILE A 689 -39.76 90.98 -23.79
N GLU A 690 -39.69 92.25 -23.39
CA GLU A 690 -40.63 92.88 -22.45
C GLU A 690 -42.07 92.61 -22.92
N CYS A 691 -42.98 92.24 -22.02
CA CYS A 691 -44.36 91.88 -22.34
C CYS A 691 -45.15 93.10 -22.87
N TRP A 692 -45.05 93.37 -24.17
CA TRP A 692 -45.85 94.36 -24.90
C TRP A 692 -47.21 93.77 -25.28
N LEU A 693 -48.03 93.42 -24.28
CA LEU A 693 -49.40 92.93 -24.50
C LEU A 693 -50.38 93.86 -23.79
N ALA A 694 -50.98 94.78 -24.54
CA ALA A 694 -52.03 95.67 -24.04
C ALA A 694 -53.43 95.02 -24.05
N ASP A 695 -53.57 93.79 -24.58
CA ASP A 695 -54.85 93.12 -24.78
C ASP A 695 -54.97 91.87 -23.87
N GLN A 696 -55.96 91.86 -22.98
CA GLN A 696 -56.21 90.77 -22.01
C GLN A 696 -56.44 89.41 -22.69
N PHE A 697 -56.97 89.39 -23.91
CA PHE A 697 -57.19 88.14 -24.66
C PHE A 697 -55.88 87.52 -25.15
N LEU A 698 -54.94 88.35 -25.58
CA LEU A 698 -53.62 87.92 -26.04
C LEU A 698 -52.72 87.43 -24.88
N CYS A 699 -52.88 88.00 -23.68
CA CYS A 699 -52.29 87.49 -22.44
C CYS A 699 -52.80 86.10 -22.04
N ILE A 700 -54.06 85.78 -22.33
CA ILE A 700 -54.62 84.44 -22.05
C ILE A 700 -54.09 83.40 -23.04
N VAL A 701 -54.03 83.73 -24.34
CA VAL A 701 -53.49 82.82 -25.37
C VAL A 701 -52.00 82.56 -25.18
N SER A 702 -51.21 83.60 -24.84
CA SER A 702 -49.80 83.43 -24.45
C SER A 702 -49.67 82.72 -23.11
N GLY A 703 -50.58 82.98 -22.16
CA GLY A 703 -50.66 82.31 -20.87
C GLY A 703 -50.85 80.80 -20.97
N VAL A 704 -51.63 80.29 -21.94
CA VAL A 704 -51.76 78.84 -22.20
C VAL A 704 -50.48 78.23 -22.79
N PHE A 705 -49.71 78.99 -23.57
CA PHE A 705 -48.42 78.55 -24.10
C PHE A 705 -47.25 78.69 -23.09
N LEU A 706 -47.39 79.58 -22.11
CA LEU A 706 -46.38 79.89 -21.08
C LEU A 706 -46.73 79.31 -19.69
N GLN A 707 -47.79 78.49 -19.58
CA GLN A 707 -48.35 78.04 -18.30
C GLN A 707 -47.54 76.97 -17.55
N GLU A 708 -46.20 77.01 -17.62
CA GLU A 708 -45.34 76.21 -16.74
C GLU A 708 -44.10 76.97 -16.23
N VAL A 709 -44.14 78.31 -16.10
CA VAL A 709 -43.04 79.05 -15.43
C VAL A 709 -43.53 79.93 -14.28
N SER A 710 -43.72 79.28 -13.14
CA SER A 710 -43.57 79.74 -11.74
C SER A 710 -44.58 80.73 -11.11
N PRO A 711 -45.05 80.48 -9.86
CA PRO A 711 -46.09 81.25 -9.18
C PRO A 711 -45.48 82.29 -8.21
N HIS A 712 -45.43 83.56 -8.60
CA HIS A 712 -45.29 84.66 -7.64
C HIS A 712 -45.90 85.94 -8.22
N PHE A 713 -47.22 86.10 -8.06
CA PHE A 713 -47.88 87.41 -7.98
C PHE A 713 -49.24 87.23 -7.27
N THR A 714 -49.19 87.34 -5.94
CA THR A 714 -50.21 87.93 -5.07
C THR A 714 -49.52 88.94 -4.20
#